data_AF-A0A371HVN9-F1
#
_entry.id   AF-A0A371HVN9-F1
#
_cell.length_a   1.000
_cell.length_b   1.000
_cell.length_c   1.000
_cell.angle_alpha   90.00
_cell.angle_beta   90.00
_cell.angle_gamma   90.00
#
_symmetry.space_group_name_H-M   'P 1'
#
loop_
_entity.id
_entity.type
_entity.pdbx_description
1 polymer ?
#
loop_
_entity_poly.entity_id
_entity_poly.type
_entity_poly.pdbx_seq_one_letter_code
_entity_poly.pdbx_strand_id
1 'polypeptide(L)'
;MEATYLTTSCSVSKYRYDGFTRRAFMRNHINYGYGLRQSLSISAPLITLGSKPSSFRPNHFSSEDDLQDVKRELLLLSLPAIASQAIEPLSQLMETAYIGRLGTVELASAGVSMSIFNIISKLFNIPLLSVATSFVAEDMAKTSTQDSSSGVHHFHSTRSLHSLHYLMPLTCAADQDDLQNSGNAKPLKSISQRKQLSSVSTALLLALGLGIFEAIALSLGSGAFLHLIGVSSQNPTHALARHFLSLRAVGAPAVVLSLALQGIFRGFKDTKTPVICLGKYIGTVLMIWCLNKRAELLPPKMGDLQFGSYIKSGGFLLGRTLAVLTTITLGTSMAARHGPVAMAAHQICLQVWLAVSLLTDALAASGQALIASSVSRQEYKVVKEITSFVLRIGLVMGICLAAILGASFGSLATIFTQDSEVLQVVRTGVLFVSASQPFNALAFIFDGLHYGVSDFRYAAFSMMFVGAVSSTFLVFAPSLFGLQGVWLGLALFMSLRAAAGVVRLLSKNGPWWFLHSDLQIAEVRQEMWIVKNRYWVLRHGKSIPNERGLIVSSMENGTRPEFQLASDGVDQAQLAAKLFQKELEDNNIPLANVRICYSPFSRTNHTAKVVATALNLPFDGPQCKVIEDLRERYFGPSFELLSHDKYEEIWALDEKDPLVGPEGGESVKDVACRLARAMATMESEFEGCAILVVSHGDPLQILQTVLHAANEHKEATDKDDLASILKAVQVSPILSQHRKYALLTGELRGVI
;
A
#
# COMPACT_ATOMS: atom_id res chain seq x y z
N MET A 1 -12.79 47.60 -8.87
CA MET A 1 -12.38 48.21 -10.15
C MET A 1 -11.08 47.54 -10.58
N GLU A 2 -11.09 46.98 -11.78
CA GLU A 2 -9.99 46.26 -12.43
C GLU A 2 -8.84 47.19 -12.87
N ALA A 3 -7.62 46.64 -12.70
CA ALA A 3 -6.54 46.53 -13.70
C ALA A 3 -5.66 47.75 -14.14
N THR A 4 -4.35 47.55 -13.91
CA THR A 4 -3.19 47.85 -14.79
C THR A 4 -2.65 49.29 -14.88
N TYR A 5 -1.36 49.51 -14.55
CA TYR A 5 -0.28 49.59 -15.56
C TYR A 5 1.13 49.75 -14.96
N LEU A 6 2.05 49.14 -15.70
CA LEU A 6 3.51 49.06 -15.58
C LEU A 6 4.23 50.29 -16.16
N THR A 7 5.52 50.40 -15.81
CA THR A 7 6.69 50.97 -16.55
C THR A 7 7.12 52.44 -16.42
N THR A 8 8.42 52.60 -16.18
CA THR A 8 9.35 53.68 -16.57
C THR A 8 10.75 53.02 -16.64
N SER A 9 11.75 53.35 -17.48
CA SER A 9 11.95 54.02 -18.79
C SER A 9 13.46 53.77 -19.12
N CYS A 10 13.83 53.24 -20.31
CA CYS A 10 14.60 53.85 -21.42
C CYS A 10 15.96 54.54 -21.03
N SER A 11 17.13 54.44 -21.70
CA SER A 11 17.50 54.26 -23.12
C SER A 11 19.05 54.25 -23.35
N VAL A 12 19.56 53.58 -24.42
CA VAL A 12 20.64 53.95 -25.40
C VAL A 12 22.11 54.16 -24.91
N SER A 13 23.21 53.55 -25.42
CA SER A 13 23.83 53.65 -26.77
C SER A 13 25.06 52.71 -26.98
N LYS A 14 25.64 52.75 -28.20
CA LYS A 14 26.54 51.80 -28.90
C LYS A 14 28.05 52.19 -28.93
N TYR A 15 28.92 51.16 -28.98
CA TYR A 15 30.25 50.99 -29.66
C TYR A 15 31.41 52.02 -29.52
N ARG A 16 32.62 51.56 -29.10
CA ARG A 16 33.87 51.57 -29.91
C ARG A 16 35.09 50.87 -29.25
N TYR A 17 35.99 50.45 -30.14
CA TYR A 17 37.29 49.73 -30.07
C TYR A 17 38.40 50.36 -29.22
N ASP A 18 39.33 49.55 -28.66
CA ASP A 18 40.75 49.42 -29.10
C ASP A 18 41.67 48.70 -28.08
N GLY A 19 42.71 48.00 -28.59
CA GLY A 19 44.07 48.15 -28.03
C GLY A 19 44.74 46.99 -27.26
N PHE A 20 45.58 46.24 -27.99
CA PHE A 20 46.67 45.34 -27.57
C PHE A 20 47.69 45.95 -26.57
N THR A 21 48.27 45.18 -25.63
CA THR A 21 49.73 44.84 -25.53
C THR A 21 50.15 44.02 -24.28
N ARG A 22 51.11 43.10 -24.48
CA ARG A 22 51.86 42.27 -23.50
C ARG A 22 53.08 43.01 -22.91
N ARG A 23 53.47 42.68 -21.65
CA ARG A 23 54.85 42.41 -21.11
C ARG A 23 54.77 42.30 -19.57
N ALA A 24 54.97 41.14 -18.94
CA ALA A 24 56.25 40.53 -18.51
C ALA A 24 56.99 41.28 -17.37
N PHE A 25 57.09 40.70 -16.15
CA PHE A 25 58.35 40.57 -15.37
C PHE A 25 58.20 39.77 -14.03
N MET A 26 58.94 38.65 -13.95
CA MET A 26 59.79 38.10 -12.86
C MET A 26 59.40 38.14 -11.35
N ARG A 27 59.35 36.91 -10.78
CA ARG A 27 60.26 36.33 -9.76
C ARG A 27 60.38 37.00 -8.37
N ASN A 28 60.01 36.28 -7.29
CA ASN A 28 60.95 35.88 -6.23
C ASN A 28 60.38 34.93 -5.16
N HIS A 29 61.31 34.10 -4.66
CA HIS A 29 61.23 33.05 -3.63
C HIS A 29 61.11 33.58 -2.18
N ILE A 30 60.89 32.63 -1.25
CA ILE A 30 61.44 32.46 0.14
C ILE A 30 60.27 32.16 1.12
N ASN A 31 60.05 31.00 1.77
CA ASN A 31 60.81 29.98 2.54
C ASN A 31 60.87 30.26 4.08
N TYR A 32 60.61 29.21 4.89
CA TYR A 32 60.71 29.05 6.37
C TYR A 32 59.60 29.67 7.26
N GLY A 33 59.18 29.10 8.40
CA GLY A 33 59.57 27.90 9.16
C GLY A 33 58.98 27.92 10.60
N TYR A 34 58.59 26.74 11.11
CA TYR A 34 58.58 26.19 12.49
C TYR A 34 58.28 27.02 13.78
N GLY A 35 57.53 26.38 14.70
CA GLY A 35 57.53 26.59 16.17
C GLY A 35 56.13 26.51 16.81
N LEU A 36 55.57 25.39 17.30
CA LEU A 36 55.93 24.43 18.36
C LEU A 36 55.81 24.98 19.81
N ARG A 37 54.72 24.61 20.52
CA ARG A 37 54.67 24.22 21.96
C ARG A 37 53.25 23.80 22.41
N GLN A 38 53.11 22.50 22.76
CA GLN A 38 52.84 21.94 24.11
C GLN A 38 51.42 22.21 24.65
N SER A 39 50.44 21.29 24.60
CA SER A 39 50.30 19.96 25.24
C SER A 39 50.17 19.96 26.77
N LEU A 40 48.95 19.72 27.25
CA LEU A 40 48.67 19.01 28.51
C LEU A 40 47.63 17.92 28.19
N SER A 41 48.13 16.68 28.21
CA SER A 41 47.44 15.40 28.06
C SER A 41 47.44 14.71 29.43
N ILE A 42 46.48 13.81 29.67
CA ILE A 42 46.45 12.61 30.54
C ILE A 42 44.96 12.23 30.64
N SER A 43 44.42 11.07 30.23
CA SER A 43 45.00 9.81 29.77
C SER A 43 43.94 8.95 29.03
N ALA A 44 44.34 8.36 27.89
CA ALA A 44 43.81 7.09 27.36
C ALA A 44 44.64 5.91 27.95
N PRO A 45 44.37 4.59 27.73
CA PRO A 45 44.45 3.93 26.40
C PRO A 45 43.40 2.79 26.18
N LEU A 46 42.90 2.52 24.96
CA LEU A 46 43.51 1.91 23.75
C LEU A 46 43.78 0.40 23.87
N ILE A 47 43.21 -0.42 22.97
CA ILE A 47 43.93 -1.40 22.12
C ILE A 47 43.08 -1.71 20.87
N THR A 48 43.76 -1.55 19.75
CA THR A 48 43.42 -1.79 18.34
C THR A 48 43.55 -3.25 17.92
N LEU A 49 42.84 -3.66 16.85
CA LEU A 49 43.43 -4.55 15.84
C LEU A 49 42.66 -4.44 14.51
N GLY A 50 43.38 -4.06 13.45
CA GLY A 50 42.89 -4.13 12.08
C GLY A 50 43.20 -5.49 11.46
N SER A 51 42.36 -5.91 10.50
CA SER A 51 42.72 -6.86 9.46
C SER A 51 41.84 -6.68 8.21
N LYS A 52 42.51 -6.71 7.06
CA LYS A 52 42.11 -6.60 5.63
C LYS A 52 40.69 -7.06 5.22
N PRO A 53 40.17 -6.55 4.08
CA PRO A 53 38.89 -7.00 3.54
C PRO A 53 39.01 -8.43 3.02
N SER A 54 38.37 -9.36 3.73
CA SER A 54 38.14 -10.72 3.24
C SER A 54 37.08 -10.69 2.14
N SER A 55 37.43 -11.26 0.99
CA SER A 55 36.58 -11.72 -0.10
C SER A 55 35.09 -11.81 0.24
N PHE A 56 34.28 -11.03 -0.49
CA PHE A 56 32.83 -11.09 -0.46
C PHE A 56 32.35 -12.51 -0.85
N ARG A 57 31.87 -13.27 0.13
CA ARG A 57 30.91 -14.35 -0.09
C ARG A 57 29.52 -13.73 -0.11
N PRO A 58 28.57 -14.23 -0.94
CA PRO A 58 27.20 -13.76 -0.90
C PRO A 58 26.54 -14.30 0.37
N ASN A 59 26.41 -13.45 1.40
CA ASN A 59 25.68 -13.80 2.61
C ASN A 59 24.18 -13.59 2.38
N HIS A 60 23.43 -14.64 2.71
CA HIS A 60 22.03 -14.63 3.13
C HIS A 60 21.64 -13.34 3.87
N PHE A 61 20.58 -12.67 3.40
CA PHE A 61 19.89 -11.60 4.13
C PHE A 61 18.94 -12.20 5.17
N SER A 62 19.07 -11.78 6.43
CA SER A 62 18.21 -12.11 7.58
C SER A 62 16.94 -11.25 7.56
N SER A 63 15.76 -11.88 7.68
CA SER A 63 14.46 -11.18 7.60
C SER A 63 14.18 -10.13 8.70
N GLU A 64 14.98 -10.11 9.76
CA GLU A 64 14.82 -9.15 10.86
C GLU A 64 15.39 -7.76 10.52
N ASP A 65 16.47 -7.69 9.75
CA ASP A 65 17.10 -6.43 9.37
C ASP A 65 16.22 -5.64 8.38
N ASP A 66 15.65 -6.33 7.40
CA ASP A 66 14.70 -5.76 6.43
C ASP A 66 13.46 -5.17 7.13
N LEU A 67 13.01 -5.80 8.22
CA LEU A 67 11.85 -5.37 8.98
C LEU A 67 12.14 -4.12 9.85
N GLN A 68 13.32 -4.04 10.45
CA GLN A 68 13.75 -2.85 11.17
C GLN A 68 13.89 -1.65 10.24
N ASP A 69 14.38 -1.89 9.02
CA ASP A 69 14.51 -0.86 7.99
C ASP A 69 13.14 -0.28 7.57
N VAL A 70 12.10 -1.10 7.45
CA VAL A 70 10.73 -0.64 7.14
C VAL A 70 10.15 0.23 8.26
N LYS A 71 10.33 -0.14 9.53
CA LYS A 71 9.88 0.66 10.68
C LYS A 71 10.55 2.02 10.70
N ARG A 72 11.86 2.06 10.43
CA ARG A 72 12.63 3.30 10.31
C ARG A 72 12.16 4.15 9.13
N GLU A 73 11.89 3.55 7.98
CA GLU A 73 11.34 4.23 6.81
C GLU A 73 10.01 4.91 7.13
N LEU A 74 9.07 4.20 7.79
CA LEU A 74 7.79 4.78 8.22
C LEU A 74 7.98 6.02 9.12
N LEU A 75 8.85 5.94 10.12
CA LEU A 75 9.10 7.08 11.03
C LEU A 75 9.72 8.27 10.28
N LEU A 76 10.65 8.01 9.36
CA LEU A 76 11.28 9.05 8.55
C LEU A 76 10.29 9.72 7.57
N LEU A 77 9.26 9.00 7.12
CA LEU A 77 8.18 9.56 6.30
C LEU A 77 7.18 10.36 7.15
N SER A 78 6.87 9.87 8.35
CA SER A 78 5.84 10.45 9.22
C SER A 78 6.26 11.79 9.80
N LEU A 79 7.54 11.98 10.16
CA LEU A 79 8.01 13.22 10.81
C LEU A 79 7.81 14.48 9.92
N PRO A 80 8.28 14.52 8.65
CA PRO A 80 7.97 15.64 7.77
C PRO A 80 6.48 15.78 7.48
N ALA A 81 5.74 14.66 7.37
CA ALA A 81 4.29 14.72 7.14
C ALA A 81 3.56 15.40 8.32
N ILE A 82 3.94 15.10 9.56
CA ILE A 82 3.39 15.75 10.76
C ILE A 82 3.68 17.25 10.73
N ALA A 83 4.92 17.64 10.42
CA ALA A 83 5.29 19.05 10.29
C ALA A 83 4.47 19.76 9.20
N SER A 84 4.27 19.11 8.05
CA SER A 84 3.45 19.63 6.95
C SER A 84 2.00 19.86 7.40
N GLN A 85 1.40 18.88 8.09
CA GLN A 85 0.01 18.96 8.55
C GLN A 85 -0.19 19.99 9.66
N ALA A 86 0.82 20.23 10.50
CA ALA A 86 0.76 21.24 11.56
C ALA A 86 0.77 22.69 11.03
N ILE A 87 1.32 22.92 9.83
CA ILE A 87 1.40 24.27 9.23
C ILE A 87 0.01 24.83 8.90
N GLU A 88 -0.91 23.98 8.41
CA GLU A 88 -2.24 24.43 7.99
C GLU A 88 -3.04 25.09 9.14
N PRO A 89 -3.28 24.44 10.31
CA PRO A 89 -4.01 25.09 11.40
C PRO A 89 -3.30 26.34 11.93
N LEU A 90 -1.96 26.36 11.96
CA LEU A 90 -1.19 27.54 12.37
C LEU A 90 -1.39 28.71 11.40
N SER A 91 -1.36 28.43 10.09
CA SER A 91 -1.61 29.44 9.06
C SER A 91 -3.03 30.00 9.16
N GLN A 92 -4.03 29.15 9.42
CA GLN A 92 -5.43 29.58 9.58
C GLN A 92 -5.63 30.49 10.81
N LEU A 93 -4.96 30.18 11.92
CA LEU A 93 -4.97 31.04 13.11
C LEU A 93 -4.35 32.40 12.82
N MET A 94 -3.22 32.42 12.11
CA MET A 94 -2.53 33.66 11.75
C MET A 94 -3.37 34.53 10.78
N GLU A 95 -4.03 33.92 9.80
CA GLU A 95 -4.95 34.59 8.88
C GLU A 95 -6.15 35.19 9.61
N THR A 96 -6.76 34.43 10.51
CA THR A 96 -7.88 34.89 11.34
C THR A 96 -7.48 36.07 12.22
N ALA A 97 -6.31 35.99 12.85
CA ALA A 97 -5.77 37.06 13.68
C ALA A 97 -5.48 38.34 12.89
N TYR A 98 -5.01 38.22 11.63
CA TYR A 98 -4.77 39.36 10.77
C TYR A 98 -6.07 40.05 10.34
N ILE A 99 -7.05 39.28 9.86
CA ILE A 99 -8.34 39.82 9.41
C ILE A 99 -9.11 40.43 10.59
N GLY A 100 -9.00 39.84 11.78
CA GLY A 100 -9.60 40.36 13.00
C GLY A 100 -9.14 41.77 13.38
N ARG A 101 -7.95 42.21 12.94
CA ARG A 101 -7.46 43.58 13.15
C ARG A 101 -8.10 44.60 12.21
N LEU A 102 -8.69 44.16 11.09
CA LEU A 102 -9.32 45.05 10.10
C LEU A 102 -10.73 45.48 10.55
N GLY A 103 -11.45 44.61 11.25
CA GLY A 103 -12.76 44.91 11.82
C GLY A 103 -13.61 43.65 12.03
N THR A 104 -14.69 43.80 12.79
CA THR A 104 -15.57 42.69 13.18
C THR A 104 -16.44 42.19 12.01
N VAL A 105 -16.84 43.09 11.11
CA VAL A 105 -17.62 42.75 9.91
C VAL A 105 -16.74 41.99 8.91
N GLU A 106 -15.48 42.41 8.74
CA GLU A 106 -14.46 41.80 7.89
C GLU A 106 -14.15 40.38 8.36
N LEU A 107 -13.94 40.21 9.67
CA LEU A 107 -13.68 38.91 10.28
C LEU A 107 -14.87 37.95 10.12
N ALA A 108 -16.08 38.40 10.43
CA ALA A 108 -17.28 37.59 10.27
C ALA A 108 -17.49 37.18 8.81
N SER A 109 -17.28 38.12 7.88
CA SER A 109 -17.40 37.88 6.43
C SER A 109 -16.36 36.89 5.91
N ALA A 110 -15.11 37.03 6.34
CA ALA A 110 -14.03 36.12 5.98
C ALA A 110 -14.25 34.72 6.56
N GLY A 111 -14.74 34.62 7.80
CA GLY A 111 -15.05 33.36 8.46
C GLY A 111 -16.15 32.57 7.74
N VAL A 112 -17.25 33.22 7.36
CA VAL A 112 -18.33 32.58 6.57
C VAL A 112 -17.79 32.11 5.21
N SER A 113 -17.06 32.98 4.51
CA SER A 113 -16.42 32.65 3.22
C SER A 113 -15.50 31.43 3.34
N MET A 114 -14.65 31.41 4.36
CA MET A 114 -13.70 30.32 4.61
C MET A 114 -14.40 29.02 4.96
N SER A 115 -15.50 29.07 5.72
CA SER A 115 -16.30 27.89 6.03
C SER A 115 -16.93 27.28 4.78
N ILE A 116 -17.55 28.09 3.91
CA ILE A 116 -18.12 27.62 2.63
C ILE A 116 -17.04 26.98 1.77
N PHE A 117 -15.93 27.69 1.57
CA PHE A 117 -14.80 27.20 0.79
C PHE A 117 -14.29 25.87 1.35
N ASN A 118 -14.02 25.80 2.66
CA ASN A 118 -13.50 24.58 3.29
C ASN A 118 -14.45 23.38 3.17
N ILE A 119 -15.77 23.58 3.28
CA ILE A 119 -16.75 22.50 3.13
C ILE A 119 -16.71 21.94 1.70
N ILE A 120 -16.79 22.84 0.70
CA ILE A 120 -16.81 22.46 -0.71
C ILE A 120 -15.45 21.85 -1.13
N SER A 121 -14.34 22.49 -0.75
CA SER A 121 -12.99 21.99 -1.03
C SER A 121 -12.73 20.65 -0.37
N LYS A 122 -13.08 20.45 0.90
CA LYS A 122 -12.84 19.15 1.58
C LYS A 122 -13.63 18.02 0.92
N LEU A 123 -14.82 18.31 0.40
CA LEU A 123 -15.66 17.32 -0.28
C LEU A 123 -14.91 16.72 -1.48
N PHE A 124 -14.31 17.53 -2.34
CA PHE A 124 -13.64 17.05 -3.56
C PHE A 124 -12.15 16.72 -3.37
N ASN A 125 -11.46 17.44 -2.50
CA ASN A 125 -9.99 17.38 -2.43
C ASN A 125 -9.47 16.21 -1.58
N ILE A 126 -10.17 15.84 -0.50
CA ILE A 126 -9.77 14.70 0.34
C ILE A 126 -9.83 13.38 -0.44
N PRO A 127 -10.90 13.08 -1.21
CA PRO A 127 -10.94 11.92 -2.10
C PRO A 127 -9.77 11.90 -3.08
N LEU A 128 -9.52 13.01 -3.78
CA LEU A 128 -8.47 13.08 -4.79
C LEU A 128 -7.08 12.86 -4.18
N LEU A 129 -6.78 13.52 -3.07
CA LEU A 129 -5.54 13.37 -2.32
C LEU A 129 -5.30 11.90 -1.94
N SER A 130 -6.33 11.26 -1.37
CA SER A 130 -6.21 9.90 -0.83
C SER A 130 -6.04 8.86 -1.95
N VAL A 131 -6.81 8.96 -3.04
CA VAL A 131 -6.69 8.04 -4.18
C VAL A 131 -5.35 8.23 -4.89
N ALA A 132 -4.90 9.48 -5.08
CA ALA A 132 -3.62 9.78 -5.71
C ALA A 132 -2.45 9.16 -4.93
N THR A 133 -2.45 9.22 -3.60
CA THR A 133 -1.39 8.60 -2.78
C THR A 133 -1.29 7.10 -3.01
N SER A 134 -2.40 6.36 -2.96
CA SER A 134 -2.37 4.90 -3.14
C SER A 134 -2.02 4.50 -4.57
N PHE A 135 -2.67 5.09 -5.57
CA PHE A 135 -2.47 4.68 -6.96
C PHE A 135 -1.07 5.03 -7.48
N VAL A 136 -0.52 6.17 -7.06
CA VAL A 136 0.86 6.53 -7.41
C VAL A 136 1.87 5.59 -6.75
N ALA A 137 1.66 5.22 -5.48
CA ALA A 137 2.50 4.24 -4.79
C ALA A 137 2.45 2.86 -5.46
N GLU A 138 1.26 2.41 -5.89
CA GLU A 138 1.06 1.16 -6.61
C GLU A 138 1.74 1.16 -7.99
N ASP A 139 1.56 2.23 -8.77
CA ASP A 139 2.10 2.39 -10.13
C ASP A 139 3.64 2.41 -10.10
N MET A 140 4.22 3.18 -9.16
CA MET A 140 5.67 3.19 -8.93
C MET A 140 6.24 1.81 -8.56
N ALA A 141 5.51 1.06 -7.74
CA ALA A 141 5.93 -0.27 -7.34
C ALA A 141 5.95 -1.22 -8.55
N LYS A 142 4.93 -1.17 -9.42
CA LYS A 142 4.83 -1.98 -10.65
C LYS A 142 5.94 -1.65 -11.66
N THR A 143 6.23 -0.38 -11.90
CA THR A 143 7.32 0.02 -12.81
C THR A 143 8.68 -0.44 -12.30
N SER A 144 8.92 -0.36 -10.98
CA SER A 144 10.20 -0.78 -10.38
C SER A 144 10.46 -2.29 -10.52
N THR A 145 9.42 -3.11 -10.46
CA THR A 145 9.53 -4.56 -10.72
C THR A 145 9.78 -4.89 -12.19
N GLN A 146 9.22 -4.11 -13.12
CA GLN A 146 9.44 -4.27 -14.56
C GLN A 146 10.89 -3.91 -14.96
N ASP A 147 11.42 -2.80 -14.44
CA ASP A 147 12.82 -2.38 -14.65
C ASP A 147 13.84 -3.43 -14.14
N SER A 148 13.44 -4.23 -13.14
CA SER A 148 14.28 -5.31 -12.60
C SER A 148 14.26 -6.58 -13.46
N SER A 149 13.22 -6.76 -14.28
CA SER A 149 13.04 -7.91 -15.18
C SER A 149 13.63 -7.69 -16.58
N SER A 150 13.78 -6.44 -17.01
CA SER A 150 14.47 -6.03 -18.25
C SER A 150 15.96 -5.86 -18.00
N GLY A 151 16.70 -6.97 -17.98
CA GLY A 151 18.13 -7.02 -17.67
C GLY A 151 18.99 -5.98 -18.40
N VAL A 152 19.42 -4.96 -17.66
CA VAL A 152 20.67 -4.22 -17.89
C VAL A 152 21.37 -4.14 -16.53
N HIS A 153 22.55 -4.77 -16.44
CA HIS A 153 23.43 -4.66 -15.29
C HIS A 153 23.80 -3.19 -15.03
N HIS A 154 23.09 -2.55 -14.11
CA HIS A 154 23.62 -1.44 -13.32
C HIS A 154 23.18 -1.60 -11.87
N PHE A 155 23.89 -2.48 -11.17
CA PHE A 155 23.85 -2.53 -9.72
C PHE A 155 24.52 -1.27 -9.17
N HIS A 156 23.71 -0.30 -8.74
CA HIS A 156 24.07 0.59 -7.65
C HIS A 156 22.90 0.71 -6.69
N SER A 157 23.12 0.14 -5.51
CA SER A 157 22.39 0.38 -4.28
C SER A 157 21.94 1.85 -4.17
N THR A 158 20.64 2.10 -4.24
CA THR A 158 20.00 3.37 -3.89
C THR A 158 19.86 3.50 -2.37
N ARG A 159 20.96 3.25 -1.64
CA ARG A 159 21.14 3.61 -0.24
C ARG A 159 22.31 4.57 -0.16
N SER A 160 22.09 5.72 0.46
CA SER A 160 23.04 6.83 0.69
C SER A 160 23.18 7.83 -0.46
N LEU A 161 22.27 8.82 -0.53
CA LEU A 161 22.55 10.18 -1.04
C LEU A 161 21.37 11.12 -0.71
N HIS A 162 21.07 11.32 0.57
CA HIS A 162 20.09 12.34 1.00
C HIS A 162 20.53 13.15 2.24
N SER A 163 21.83 13.29 2.43
CA SER A 163 22.40 14.16 3.47
C SER A 163 23.39 15.15 2.85
N LEU A 164 23.07 16.44 3.03
CA LEU A 164 23.88 17.64 2.76
C LEU A 164 24.22 17.94 1.28
N HIS A 165 23.28 18.53 0.57
CA HIS A 165 23.46 19.84 -0.09
C HIS A 165 22.08 20.35 -0.53
N TYR A 166 21.95 21.68 -0.62
CA TYR A 166 20.73 22.46 -0.96
C TYR A 166 19.95 23.03 0.23
N LEU A 167 20.60 23.96 0.91
CA LEU A 167 19.97 25.11 1.55
C LEU A 167 20.39 26.38 0.76
N MET A 168 19.45 26.86 -0.06
CA MET A 168 19.17 28.27 -0.42
C MET A 168 20.11 29.11 -1.34
N PRO A 169 19.65 30.26 -1.89
CA PRO A 169 19.72 30.59 -3.33
C PRO A 169 20.45 31.92 -3.64
N LEU A 170 20.38 32.38 -4.91
CA LEU A 170 20.97 33.61 -5.47
C LEU A 170 22.50 33.66 -5.50
N THR A 171 23.09 33.54 -6.69
CA THR A 171 23.99 34.56 -7.29
C THR A 171 24.31 34.18 -8.72
N CYS A 172 24.60 35.21 -9.49
CA CYS A 172 24.71 35.30 -10.94
C CYS A 172 25.80 34.44 -11.59
N ALA A 173 25.66 34.36 -12.92
CA ALA A 173 26.65 33.89 -13.88
C ALA A 173 28.08 34.43 -13.64
N ALA A 174 29.07 33.56 -13.82
CA ALA A 174 30.39 33.88 -14.36
C ALA A 174 31.15 32.59 -14.75
N ASP A 175 31.51 32.54 -16.03
CA ASP A 175 32.59 31.82 -16.74
C ASP A 175 33.16 30.46 -16.28
N GLN A 176 33.25 29.58 -17.28
CA GLN A 176 34.22 28.49 -17.38
C GLN A 176 35.55 29.02 -17.95
N ASP A 177 36.67 28.60 -17.36
CA ASP A 177 37.81 27.95 -18.02
C ASP A 177 39.07 28.05 -17.13
N ASP A 178 39.64 26.93 -16.68
CA ASP A 178 40.81 26.36 -17.35
C ASP A 178 41.40 25.10 -16.65
N LEU A 179 41.57 24.10 -17.52
CA LEU A 179 42.59 23.04 -17.66
C LEU A 179 43.10 22.11 -16.52
N GLN A 180 42.69 20.84 -16.67
CA GLN A 180 43.50 19.62 -16.86
C GLN A 180 44.68 19.31 -15.91
N ASN A 181 44.58 18.18 -15.20
CA ASN A 181 45.42 17.01 -15.52
C ASN A 181 44.89 15.67 -14.94
N SER A 182 45.14 14.60 -15.70
CA SER A 182 45.10 13.17 -15.32
C SER A 182 43.78 12.38 -15.50
N GLY A 183 43.77 11.59 -16.59
CA GLY A 183 43.25 10.21 -16.58
C GLY A 183 41.80 9.99 -16.98
N ASN A 184 41.59 9.60 -18.24
CA ASN A 184 40.38 8.96 -18.81
C ASN A 184 39.25 8.62 -17.82
N ALA A 185 38.30 9.53 -17.67
CA ALA A 185 36.94 9.20 -17.24
C ALA A 185 35.98 10.02 -18.11
N LYS A 186 35.18 9.33 -18.93
CA LYS A 186 34.02 9.96 -19.60
C LYS A 186 33.12 10.54 -18.50
N PRO A 187 32.64 11.79 -18.60
CA PRO A 187 31.69 12.31 -17.63
C PRO A 187 30.36 11.58 -17.85
N LEU A 188 30.06 10.61 -16.99
CA LEU A 188 28.78 9.93 -16.94
C LEU A 188 27.73 10.92 -16.42
N LYS A 189 27.19 11.76 -17.31
CA LYS A 189 25.96 12.52 -17.04
C LYS A 189 24.82 11.49 -17.03
N SER A 190 24.51 10.89 -15.88
CA SER A 190 23.31 10.09 -15.74
C SER A 190 22.11 11.03 -15.86
N ILE A 191 21.56 11.15 -17.06
CA ILE A 191 20.23 11.74 -17.25
C ILE A 191 19.29 10.81 -16.49
N SER A 192 18.79 11.24 -15.34
CA SER A 192 17.70 10.55 -14.65
C SER A 192 16.55 10.45 -15.63
N GLN A 193 16.32 9.25 -16.20
CA GLN A 193 15.18 9.03 -17.09
C GLN A 193 13.90 9.36 -16.30
N ARG A 194 13.06 10.20 -16.87
CA ARG A 194 11.76 10.54 -16.27
C ARG A 194 10.88 9.29 -16.32
N LYS A 195 10.24 8.94 -15.21
CA LYS A 195 9.34 7.79 -15.18
C LYS A 195 8.00 8.17 -15.77
N GLN A 196 7.47 7.33 -16.65
CA GLN A 196 6.13 7.50 -17.20
C GLN A 196 5.14 6.81 -16.27
N LEU A 197 4.39 7.59 -15.48
CA LEU A 197 3.42 7.08 -14.51
C LEU A 197 2.03 7.60 -14.87
N SER A 198 1.16 6.71 -15.38
CA SER A 198 -0.20 7.09 -15.79
C SER A 198 -1.03 7.63 -14.63
N SER A 199 -0.81 7.07 -13.43
CA SER A 199 -1.46 7.51 -12.19
C SER A 199 -1.21 8.99 -11.89
N VAL A 200 0.01 9.49 -12.14
CA VAL A 200 0.41 10.89 -11.91
C VAL A 200 -0.32 11.82 -12.87
N SER A 201 -0.28 11.53 -14.16
CA SER A 201 -0.93 12.39 -15.16
C SER A 201 -2.45 12.40 -15.00
N THR A 202 -3.06 11.26 -14.66
CA THR A 202 -4.49 11.17 -14.36
C THR A 202 -4.86 12.06 -13.17
N ALA A 203 -4.09 11.99 -12.07
CA ALA A 203 -4.33 12.82 -10.89
C ALA A 203 -4.21 14.31 -11.19
N LEU A 204 -3.21 14.74 -11.96
CA LEU A 204 -3.01 16.16 -12.32
C LEU A 204 -4.13 16.69 -13.22
N LEU A 205 -4.55 15.92 -14.22
CA LEU A 205 -5.66 16.31 -15.11
C LEU A 205 -6.99 16.40 -14.34
N LEU A 206 -7.27 15.43 -13.46
CA LEU A 206 -8.44 15.48 -12.59
C LEU A 206 -8.37 16.65 -11.63
N ALA A 207 -7.21 16.95 -11.03
CA ALA A 207 -7.03 18.08 -10.13
C ALA A 207 -7.32 19.41 -10.83
N LEU A 208 -6.83 19.58 -12.06
CA LEU A 208 -7.09 20.77 -12.85
C LEU A 208 -8.59 20.91 -13.19
N GLY A 209 -9.22 19.82 -13.66
CA GLY A 209 -10.64 19.81 -13.99
C GLY A 209 -11.54 20.09 -12.78
N LEU A 210 -11.30 19.40 -11.66
CA LEU A 210 -12.02 19.62 -10.40
C LEU A 210 -11.80 21.02 -9.85
N GLY A 211 -10.57 21.53 -9.92
CA GLY A 211 -10.23 22.86 -9.47
C GLY A 211 -10.90 23.97 -10.27
N ILE A 212 -10.97 23.85 -11.60
CA ILE A 212 -11.72 24.77 -12.46
C ILE A 212 -13.22 24.69 -12.17
N PHE A 213 -13.75 23.48 -12.03
CA PHE A 213 -15.15 23.26 -11.67
C PHE A 213 -15.49 23.92 -10.33
N GLU A 214 -14.66 23.72 -9.31
CA GLU A 214 -14.81 24.32 -7.99
C GLU A 214 -14.74 25.86 -8.05
N ALA A 215 -13.80 26.42 -8.81
CA ALA A 215 -13.69 27.87 -9.01
C ALA A 215 -14.96 28.48 -9.62
N ILE A 216 -15.52 27.83 -10.66
CA ILE A 216 -16.75 28.27 -11.33
C ILE A 216 -17.94 28.16 -10.37
N ALA A 217 -18.08 27.00 -9.70
CA ALA A 217 -19.17 26.73 -8.78
C ALA A 217 -19.19 27.73 -7.61
N LEU A 218 -18.03 28.02 -7.01
CA LEU A 218 -17.91 28.97 -5.90
C LEU A 218 -18.09 30.42 -6.35
N SER A 219 -17.59 30.80 -7.53
CA SER A 219 -17.71 32.17 -8.04
C SER A 219 -19.18 32.50 -8.37
N LEU A 220 -19.83 31.65 -9.17
CA LEU A 220 -21.21 31.85 -9.62
C LEU A 220 -22.22 31.53 -8.52
N GLY A 221 -21.97 30.49 -7.71
CA GLY A 221 -22.83 30.03 -6.63
C GLY A 221 -22.66 30.77 -5.31
N SER A 222 -21.72 31.72 -5.20
CA SER A 222 -21.38 32.44 -3.96
C SER A 222 -22.60 32.97 -3.20
N GLY A 223 -23.56 33.59 -3.89
CA GLY A 223 -24.79 34.10 -3.27
C GLY A 223 -25.72 32.99 -2.76
N ALA A 224 -25.87 31.90 -3.52
CA ALA A 224 -26.71 30.78 -3.13
C ALA A 224 -26.13 30.05 -1.90
N PHE A 225 -24.80 29.84 -1.87
CA PHE A 225 -24.13 29.23 -0.72
C PHE A 225 -24.20 30.10 0.54
N LEU A 226 -24.08 31.43 0.41
CA LEU A 226 -24.25 32.34 1.53
C LEU A 226 -25.67 32.30 2.11
N HIS A 227 -26.68 32.27 1.23
CA HIS A 227 -28.07 32.13 1.64
C HIS A 227 -28.32 30.78 2.33
N LEU A 228 -27.71 29.70 1.82
CA LEU A 228 -27.82 28.36 2.40
C LEU A 228 -27.24 28.29 3.83
N ILE A 229 -26.18 29.05 4.11
CA ILE A 229 -25.57 29.17 5.46
C ILE A 229 -26.31 30.20 6.34
N GLY A 230 -27.37 30.85 5.82
CA GLY A 230 -28.22 31.75 6.59
C GLY A 230 -27.75 33.20 6.63
N VAL A 231 -26.80 33.59 5.77
CA VAL A 231 -26.43 35.00 5.58
C VAL A 231 -27.36 35.61 4.54
N SER A 232 -28.36 36.36 5.01
CA SER A 232 -29.33 37.05 4.14
C SER A 232 -28.71 38.25 3.44
N SER A 233 -29.29 38.66 2.30
CA SER A 233 -28.81 39.80 1.50
C SER A 233 -28.85 41.15 2.23
N GLN A 234 -29.61 41.24 3.33
CA GLN A 234 -29.73 42.44 4.16
C GLN A 234 -28.65 42.53 5.25
N ASN A 235 -27.87 41.47 5.46
CA ASN A 235 -26.80 41.46 6.46
C ASN A 235 -25.58 42.27 5.95
N PRO A 236 -24.99 43.19 6.72
CA PRO A 236 -23.79 43.92 6.32
C PRO A 236 -22.60 43.01 5.97
N THR A 237 -22.57 41.78 6.50
CA THR A 237 -21.55 40.77 6.17
C THR A 237 -21.75 40.10 4.80
N HIS A 238 -22.94 40.17 4.20
CA HIS A 238 -23.26 39.43 2.98
C HIS A 238 -22.44 39.89 1.77
N ALA A 239 -22.39 41.21 1.52
CA ALA A 239 -21.69 41.78 0.37
C ALA A 239 -20.17 41.52 0.43
N LEU A 240 -19.61 41.57 1.64
CA LEU A 240 -18.19 41.36 1.87
C LEU A 240 -17.83 39.86 1.87
N ALA A 241 -18.66 39.00 2.45
CA ALA A 241 -18.48 37.55 2.41
C ALA A 241 -18.55 37.01 0.98
N ARG A 242 -19.44 37.57 0.14
CA ARG A 242 -19.52 37.24 -1.29
C ARG A 242 -18.22 37.59 -2.01
N HIS A 243 -17.69 38.79 -1.80
CA HIS A 243 -16.41 39.18 -2.39
C HIS A 243 -15.26 38.28 -1.94
N PHE A 244 -15.15 37.99 -0.65
CA PHE A 244 -14.13 37.08 -0.13
C PHE A 244 -14.24 35.68 -0.74
N LEU A 245 -15.46 35.15 -0.87
CA LEU A 245 -15.70 33.83 -1.44
C LEU A 245 -15.35 33.78 -2.92
N SER A 246 -15.77 34.77 -3.72
CA SER A 246 -15.42 34.87 -5.13
C SER A 246 -13.90 35.03 -5.34
N LEU A 247 -13.22 35.81 -4.49
CA LEU A 247 -11.76 35.94 -4.53
C LEU A 247 -11.05 34.61 -4.19
N ARG A 248 -11.51 33.88 -3.16
CA ARG A 248 -10.97 32.55 -2.82
C ARG A 248 -11.23 31.52 -3.92
N ALA A 249 -12.36 31.62 -4.62
CA ALA A 249 -12.70 30.73 -5.71
C ALA A 249 -11.67 30.74 -6.85
N VAL A 250 -11.07 31.89 -7.16
CA VAL A 250 -9.97 32.01 -8.14
C VAL A 250 -8.75 31.17 -7.73
N GLY A 251 -8.57 30.98 -6.43
CA GLY A 251 -7.51 30.15 -5.86
C GLY A 251 -7.77 28.65 -5.87
N ALA A 252 -9.02 28.21 -6.08
CA ALA A 252 -9.40 26.80 -6.00
C ALA A 252 -8.54 25.90 -6.90
N PRO A 253 -8.25 26.23 -8.18
CA PRO A 253 -7.46 25.36 -9.05
C PRO A 253 -6.06 25.08 -8.51
N ALA A 254 -5.40 26.10 -7.94
CA ALA A 254 -4.08 25.94 -7.34
C ALA A 254 -4.14 25.10 -6.06
N VAL A 255 -5.19 25.25 -5.25
CA VAL A 255 -5.39 24.46 -4.03
C VAL A 255 -5.61 22.99 -4.35
N VAL A 256 -6.52 22.67 -5.28
CA VAL A 256 -6.77 21.28 -5.69
C VAL A 256 -5.52 20.65 -6.28
N LEU A 257 -4.80 21.38 -7.14
CA LEU A 257 -3.55 20.91 -7.74
C LEU A 257 -2.46 20.69 -6.69
N SER A 258 -2.32 21.59 -5.71
CA SER A 258 -1.38 21.43 -4.59
C SER A 258 -1.66 20.15 -3.80
N LEU A 259 -2.93 19.86 -3.51
CA LEU A 259 -3.32 18.66 -2.77
C LEU A 259 -3.09 17.39 -3.59
N ALA A 260 -3.38 17.40 -4.89
CA ALA A 260 -3.04 16.28 -5.77
C ALA A 260 -1.53 16.02 -5.81
N LEU A 261 -0.72 17.08 -5.89
CA LEU A 261 0.74 16.99 -5.83
C LEU A 261 1.22 16.44 -4.49
N GLN A 262 0.64 16.87 -3.37
CA GLN A 262 0.95 16.29 -2.06
C GLN A 262 0.64 14.79 -2.05
N GLY A 263 -0.48 14.38 -2.64
CA GLY A 263 -0.86 12.98 -2.79
C GLY A 263 0.18 12.19 -3.60
N ILE A 264 0.59 12.73 -4.75
CA ILE A 264 1.61 12.16 -5.64
C ILE A 264 2.95 12.01 -4.91
N PHE A 265 3.44 13.07 -4.24
CA PHE A 265 4.72 13.03 -3.51
C PHE A 265 4.68 12.06 -2.32
N ARG A 266 3.54 11.95 -1.61
CA ARG A 266 3.34 10.89 -0.59
C ARG A 266 3.42 9.50 -1.22
N GLY A 267 2.80 9.30 -2.39
CA GLY A 267 2.91 8.06 -3.15
C GLY A 267 4.34 7.74 -3.58
N PHE A 268 5.14 8.78 -3.85
CA PHE A 268 6.58 8.67 -4.11
C PHE A 268 7.43 8.42 -2.85
N LYS A 269 6.79 8.34 -1.67
CA LYS A 269 7.45 8.29 -0.36
C LYS A 269 8.38 9.50 -0.13
N ASP A 270 7.98 10.68 -0.61
CA ASP A 270 8.68 11.94 -0.42
C ASP A 270 7.77 12.93 0.32
N THR A 271 7.84 12.90 1.64
CA THR A 271 7.08 13.83 2.50
C THR A 271 7.85 15.12 2.81
N LYS A 272 9.12 15.22 2.39
CA LYS A 272 9.98 16.39 2.63
C LYS A 272 9.72 17.50 1.62
N THR A 273 9.57 17.14 0.34
CA THR A 273 9.35 18.13 -0.72
C THR A 273 8.13 19.02 -0.46
N PRO A 274 6.95 18.46 -0.07
CA PRO A 274 5.80 19.29 0.33
C PRO A 274 6.07 20.25 1.49
N VAL A 275 6.91 19.87 2.47
CA VAL A 275 7.25 20.73 3.62
C VAL A 275 8.14 21.89 3.18
N ILE A 276 9.11 21.64 2.30
CA ILE A 276 10.08 22.65 1.84
C ILE A 276 9.41 23.67 0.93
N CYS A 277 8.44 23.23 0.12
CA CYS A 277 7.66 24.09 -0.77
C CYS A 277 6.57 24.87 0.00
N LEU A 278 6.99 25.70 0.95
CA LEU A 278 6.11 26.55 1.76
C LEU A 278 5.34 27.54 0.87
N GLY A 279 4.00 27.52 0.96
CA GLY A 279 3.08 28.45 0.30
C GLY A 279 2.26 27.83 -0.83
N LYS A 280 0.93 27.99 -0.81
CA LYS A 280 0.01 27.24 -1.70
C LYS A 280 0.24 27.50 -3.21
N TYR A 281 0.60 28.73 -3.63
CA TYR A 281 0.82 29.04 -5.05
C TYR A 281 2.26 28.82 -5.51
N ILE A 282 3.22 29.49 -4.86
CA ILE A 282 4.65 29.36 -5.17
C ILE A 282 5.09 27.90 -4.93
N GLY A 283 4.63 27.29 -3.85
CA GLY A 283 4.87 25.88 -3.55
C GLY A 283 4.28 24.94 -4.61
N THR A 284 3.10 25.22 -5.16
CA THR A 284 2.54 24.41 -6.28
C THR A 284 3.43 24.47 -7.52
N VAL A 285 3.91 25.65 -7.90
CA VAL A 285 4.83 25.80 -9.04
C VAL A 285 6.16 25.05 -8.78
N LEU A 286 6.71 25.19 -7.58
CA LEU A 286 7.94 24.48 -7.18
C LEU A 286 7.74 22.96 -7.15
N MET A 287 6.60 22.47 -6.65
CA MET A 287 6.25 21.05 -6.63
C MET A 287 6.07 20.49 -8.04
N ILE A 288 5.44 21.23 -8.96
CA ILE A 288 5.35 20.85 -10.38
C ILE A 288 6.75 20.81 -11.01
N TRP A 289 7.62 21.77 -10.71
CA TRP A 289 9.00 21.77 -11.18
C TRP A 289 9.79 20.58 -10.66
N CYS A 290 9.67 20.25 -9.38
CA CYS A 290 10.25 19.06 -8.76
C CYS A 290 9.68 17.77 -9.37
N LEU A 291 8.38 17.74 -9.66
CA LEU A 291 7.71 16.58 -10.26
C LEU A 291 8.17 16.35 -11.71
N ASN A 292 8.31 17.42 -12.51
CA ASN A 292 8.78 17.35 -13.90
C ASN A 292 10.21 16.78 -14.03
N LYS A 293 11.00 16.82 -12.94
CA LYS A 293 12.31 16.16 -12.89
C LYS A 293 12.23 14.64 -12.66
N ARG A 294 11.13 14.14 -12.11
CA ARG A 294 10.95 12.74 -11.68
C ARG A 294 9.99 11.96 -12.57
N ALA A 295 8.94 12.60 -13.07
CA ALA A 295 7.89 11.97 -13.85
C ALA A 295 7.50 12.80 -15.08
N GLU A 296 7.05 12.11 -16.11
CA GLU A 296 6.40 12.76 -17.25
C GLU A 296 4.98 13.20 -16.87
N LEU A 297 4.68 14.49 -17.02
CA LEU A 297 3.43 15.09 -16.55
C LEU A 297 2.21 14.78 -17.43
N LEU A 298 2.45 14.45 -18.71
CA LEU A 298 1.41 14.17 -19.70
C LEU A 298 1.73 12.83 -20.36
N PRO A 299 0.75 11.90 -20.47
CA PRO A 299 0.98 10.63 -21.14
C PRO A 299 1.01 10.83 -22.66
N PRO A 300 1.71 9.96 -23.40
CA PRO A 300 1.71 9.99 -24.86
C PRO A 300 0.37 9.55 -25.46
N LYS A 301 -0.49 8.82 -24.73
CA LYS A 301 -1.82 8.37 -25.17
C LYS A 301 -2.87 8.57 -24.08
N MET A 302 -4.02 9.16 -24.45
CA MET A 302 -5.15 9.38 -23.52
C MET A 302 -5.79 8.06 -23.04
N GLY A 303 -5.64 6.96 -23.80
CA GLY A 303 -6.18 5.65 -23.44
C GLY A 303 -5.46 4.95 -22.28
N ASP A 304 -4.25 5.39 -21.93
CA ASP A 304 -3.47 4.80 -20.84
C ASP A 304 -3.87 5.38 -19.47
N LEU A 305 -4.70 6.43 -19.44
CA LEU A 305 -5.12 7.14 -18.23
C LEU A 305 -6.13 6.33 -17.41
N GLN A 306 -5.96 6.37 -16.08
CA GLN A 306 -6.76 5.58 -15.14
C GLN A 306 -8.03 6.31 -14.66
N PHE A 307 -8.67 7.12 -15.53
CA PHE A 307 -9.82 7.96 -15.14
C PHE A 307 -10.95 7.15 -14.49
N GLY A 308 -11.30 5.98 -15.06
CA GLY A 308 -12.35 5.13 -14.52
C GLY A 308 -12.09 4.68 -13.09
N SER A 309 -10.85 4.27 -12.80
CA SER A 309 -10.43 3.85 -11.45
C SER A 309 -10.44 5.00 -10.46
N TYR A 310 -9.97 6.19 -10.87
CA TYR A 310 -9.99 7.38 -10.02
C TYR A 310 -11.41 7.86 -9.73
N ILE A 311 -12.28 7.95 -10.73
CA ILE A 311 -13.67 8.39 -10.56
C ILE A 311 -14.44 7.40 -9.69
N LYS A 312 -14.27 6.09 -9.92
CA LYS A 312 -14.92 5.04 -9.10
C LYS A 312 -14.49 5.11 -7.63
N SER A 313 -13.18 5.18 -7.38
CA SER A 313 -12.62 5.23 -6.02
C SER A 313 -12.90 6.56 -5.33
N GLY A 314 -12.75 7.67 -6.05
CA GLY A 314 -13.09 9.01 -5.61
C GLY A 314 -14.59 9.15 -5.29
N GLY A 315 -15.47 8.54 -6.09
CA GLY A 315 -16.92 8.49 -5.84
C GLY A 315 -17.27 7.84 -4.50
N PHE A 316 -16.64 6.71 -4.15
CA PHE A 316 -16.83 6.10 -2.83
C PHE A 316 -16.35 7.02 -1.71
N LEU A 317 -15.16 7.64 -1.86
CA LEU A 317 -14.64 8.55 -0.86
C LEU A 317 -15.43 9.87 -0.74
N LEU A 318 -16.09 10.31 -1.81
CA LEU A 318 -17.04 11.42 -1.76
C LEU A 318 -18.21 11.07 -0.84
N GLY A 319 -18.81 9.90 -1.01
CA GLY A 319 -19.88 9.40 -0.12
C GLY A 319 -19.43 9.28 1.34
N ARG A 320 -18.23 8.74 1.57
CA ARG A 320 -17.59 8.72 2.91
C ARG A 320 -17.49 10.13 3.49
N THR A 321 -16.90 11.06 2.74
CA THR A 321 -16.60 12.41 3.21
C THR A 321 -17.88 13.18 3.51
N LEU A 322 -18.91 13.03 2.69
CA LEU A 322 -20.23 13.60 2.94
C LEU A 322 -20.83 13.08 4.25
N ALA A 323 -20.80 11.76 4.49
CA ALA A 323 -21.32 11.19 5.74
C ALA A 323 -20.59 11.73 6.99
N VAL A 324 -19.26 11.88 6.92
CA VAL A 324 -18.46 12.47 8.00
C VAL A 324 -18.84 13.94 8.22
N LEU A 325 -18.90 14.73 7.15
CA LEU A 325 -19.21 16.16 7.22
C LEU A 325 -20.63 16.39 7.76
N THR A 326 -21.61 15.62 7.31
CA THR A 326 -22.99 15.68 7.82
C THR A 326 -23.04 15.40 9.33
N THR A 327 -22.35 14.37 9.80
CA THR A 327 -22.36 13.99 11.23
C THR A 327 -21.74 15.08 12.11
N ILE A 328 -20.58 15.63 11.72
CA ILE A 328 -19.91 16.71 12.47
C ILE A 328 -20.73 18.00 12.42
N THR A 329 -21.32 18.33 11.26
CA THR A 329 -22.17 19.51 11.08
C THR A 329 -23.42 19.41 11.95
N LEU A 330 -24.03 18.23 12.02
CA LEU A 330 -25.17 17.99 12.89
C LEU A 330 -24.80 18.17 14.37
N GLY A 331 -23.66 17.64 14.81
CA GLY A 331 -23.15 17.88 16.17
C GLY A 331 -22.98 19.36 16.48
N THR A 332 -22.39 20.11 15.55
CA THR A 332 -22.24 21.57 15.65
C THR A 332 -23.60 22.28 15.72
N SER A 333 -24.56 21.86 14.89
CA SER A 333 -25.93 22.40 14.89
C SER A 333 -26.65 22.14 16.20
N MET A 334 -26.48 20.96 16.79
CA MET A 334 -27.07 20.64 18.10
C MET A 334 -26.43 21.45 19.22
N ALA A 335 -25.10 21.64 19.21
CA ALA A 335 -24.42 22.52 20.17
C ALA A 335 -24.95 23.97 20.09
N ALA A 336 -25.19 24.48 18.88
CA ALA A 336 -25.74 25.83 18.68
C ALA A 336 -27.13 26.03 19.30
N ARG A 337 -27.95 24.97 19.41
CA ARG A 337 -29.28 25.03 20.05
C ARG A 337 -29.23 25.20 21.57
N HIS A 338 -28.10 24.92 22.20
CA HIS A 338 -27.89 25.14 23.64
C HIS A 338 -27.42 26.56 23.99
N GLY A 339 -27.43 27.47 23.01
CA GLY A 339 -27.16 28.89 23.20
C GLY A 339 -25.73 29.32 22.86
N PRO A 340 -25.47 30.64 22.85
CA PRO A 340 -24.20 31.19 22.35
C PRO A 340 -22.97 30.77 23.14
N VAL A 341 -23.06 30.70 24.48
CA VAL A 341 -21.95 30.30 25.37
C VAL A 341 -21.56 28.83 25.12
N ALA A 342 -22.55 27.93 25.00
CA ALA A 342 -22.33 26.52 24.71
C ALA A 342 -21.69 26.31 23.32
N MET A 343 -22.15 27.05 22.32
CA MET A 343 -21.60 27.01 20.96
C MET A 343 -20.15 27.50 20.92
N ALA A 344 -19.83 28.60 21.60
CA ALA A 344 -18.46 29.12 21.67
C ALA A 344 -17.51 28.09 22.31
N ALA A 345 -17.92 27.48 23.42
CA ALA A 345 -17.15 26.42 24.07
C ALA A 345 -16.99 25.18 23.17
N HIS A 346 -18.05 24.78 22.46
CA HIS A 346 -18.01 23.67 21.51
C HIS A 346 -17.01 23.92 20.37
N GLN A 347 -16.98 25.13 19.80
CA GLN A 347 -16.05 25.47 18.72
C GLN A 347 -14.59 25.39 19.16
N ILE A 348 -14.24 25.91 20.35
CA ILE A 348 -12.88 25.81 20.89
C ILE A 348 -12.48 24.34 21.05
N CYS A 349 -13.36 23.53 21.65
CA CYS A 349 -13.12 22.11 21.86
C CYS A 349 -12.99 21.35 20.54
N LEU A 350 -13.87 21.59 19.57
CA LEU A 350 -13.87 20.94 18.26
C LEU A 350 -12.61 21.29 17.46
N GLN A 351 -12.16 22.55 17.51
CA GLN A 351 -10.95 23.00 16.82
C GLN A 351 -9.70 22.29 17.36
N VAL A 352 -9.54 22.23 18.69
CA VAL A 352 -8.42 21.52 19.32
C VAL A 352 -8.50 20.02 19.04
N TRP A 353 -9.69 19.44 19.13
CA TRP A 353 -9.94 18.03 18.86
C TRP A 353 -9.57 17.60 17.44
N LEU A 354 -9.96 18.39 16.43
CA LEU A 354 -9.59 18.16 15.02
C LEU A 354 -8.10 18.41 14.78
N ALA A 355 -7.55 19.50 15.30
CA ALA A 355 -6.15 19.88 15.07
C ALA A 355 -5.17 18.82 15.57
N VAL A 356 -5.42 18.27 16.76
CA VAL A 356 -4.60 17.20 17.35
C VAL A 356 -4.73 15.90 16.56
N SER A 357 -5.92 15.62 16.02
CA SER A 357 -6.16 14.44 15.21
C SER A 357 -5.40 14.46 13.87
N LEU A 358 -5.12 15.64 13.29
CA LEU A 358 -4.32 15.76 12.05
C LEU A 358 -2.89 15.23 12.20
N LEU A 359 -2.32 15.23 13.41
CA LEU A 359 -1.00 14.63 13.65
C LEU A 359 -1.05 13.11 13.42
N THR A 360 -2.16 12.46 13.75
CA THR A 360 -2.37 11.02 13.53
C THR A 360 -2.64 10.70 12.06
N ASP A 361 -3.29 11.61 11.33
CA ASP A 361 -3.51 11.49 9.89
C ASP A 361 -2.18 11.48 9.10
N ALA A 362 -1.18 12.24 9.55
CA ALA A 362 0.15 12.23 8.93
C ALA A 362 0.87 10.87 9.03
N LEU A 363 0.73 10.19 10.18
CA LEU A 363 1.22 8.82 10.37
C LEU A 363 0.44 7.84 9.49
N ALA A 364 -0.89 7.99 9.44
CA ALA A 364 -1.78 7.16 8.62
C ALA A 364 -1.44 7.28 7.12
N ALA A 365 -1.22 8.50 6.62
CA ALA A 365 -0.84 8.76 5.23
C ALA A 365 0.53 8.16 4.86
N SER A 366 1.46 8.13 5.81
CA SER A 366 2.76 7.48 5.62
C SER A 366 2.62 5.96 5.54
N GLY A 367 1.81 5.37 6.43
CA GLY A 367 1.46 3.94 6.38
C GLY A 367 0.73 3.56 5.10
N GLN A 368 -0.20 4.39 4.65
CA GLN A 368 -0.94 4.23 3.40
C GLN A 368 -0.01 4.05 2.19
N ALA A 369 0.98 4.95 2.04
CA ALA A 369 1.92 4.90 0.92
C ALA A 369 2.82 3.64 0.96
N LEU A 370 3.26 3.23 2.15
CA LEU A 370 4.05 2.01 2.31
C LEU A 370 3.23 0.75 2.00
N ILE A 371 2.01 0.65 2.53
CA ILE A 371 1.12 -0.49 2.31
C ILE A 371 0.76 -0.60 0.83
N ALA A 372 0.37 0.50 0.17
CA ALA A 372 0.05 0.49 -1.26
C ALA A 372 1.21 0.00 -2.12
N SER A 373 2.44 0.41 -1.78
CA SER A 373 3.65 -0.05 -2.47
C SER A 373 3.93 -1.53 -2.20
N SER A 374 3.89 -1.99 -0.95
CA SER A 374 4.20 -3.37 -0.56
C SER A 374 3.14 -4.38 -1.01
N VAL A 375 1.85 -4.01 -1.00
CA VAL A 375 0.77 -4.85 -1.55
C VAL A 375 0.94 -5.03 -3.06
N SER A 376 1.31 -3.98 -3.78
CA SER A 376 1.58 -4.03 -5.22
C SER A 376 2.76 -4.97 -5.55
N ARG A 377 3.73 -5.11 -4.63
CA ARG A 377 4.85 -6.07 -4.72
C ARG A 377 4.54 -7.46 -4.17
N GLN A 378 3.33 -7.69 -3.67
CA GLN A 378 2.92 -8.96 -3.02
C GLN A 378 3.73 -9.29 -1.75
N GLU A 379 4.31 -8.29 -1.09
CA GLU A 379 5.09 -8.45 0.14
C GLU A 379 4.19 -8.46 1.39
N TYR A 380 3.26 -9.41 1.49
CA TYR A 380 2.21 -9.41 2.51
C TYR A 380 2.73 -9.48 3.97
N LYS A 381 3.90 -10.11 4.19
CA LYS A 381 4.57 -10.11 5.51
C LYS A 381 4.97 -8.70 5.94
N VAL A 382 5.50 -7.90 5.01
CA VAL A 382 5.86 -6.49 5.24
C VAL A 382 4.61 -5.66 5.51
N VAL A 383 3.52 -5.89 4.78
CA VAL A 383 2.23 -5.21 4.98
C VAL A 383 1.65 -5.50 6.37
N LYS A 384 1.70 -6.75 6.83
CA LYS A 384 1.26 -7.16 8.17
C LYS A 384 2.03 -6.42 9.27
N GLU A 385 3.34 -6.33 9.11
CA GLU A 385 4.21 -5.63 10.05
C GLU A 385 4.00 -4.12 10.07
N ILE A 386 3.90 -3.47 8.90
CA ILE A 386 3.57 -2.04 8.81
C ILE A 386 2.22 -1.79 9.50
N THR A 387 1.22 -2.62 9.23
CA THR A 387 -0.12 -2.50 9.82
C THR A 387 -0.08 -2.61 11.33
N SER A 388 0.57 -3.64 11.89
CA SER A 388 0.71 -3.79 13.33
C SER A 388 1.50 -2.65 13.97
N PHE A 389 2.56 -2.17 13.31
CA PHE A 389 3.40 -1.11 13.86
C PHE A 389 2.70 0.25 13.85
N VAL A 390 2.05 0.62 12.74
CA VAL A 390 1.27 1.86 12.63
C VAL A 390 0.15 1.89 13.67
N LEU A 391 -0.58 0.78 13.87
CA LEU A 391 -1.63 0.69 14.88
C LEU A 391 -1.09 0.88 16.31
N ARG A 392 0.03 0.23 16.65
CA ARG A 392 0.66 0.35 17.99
C ARG A 392 1.16 1.76 18.25
N ILE A 393 1.94 2.33 17.33
CA ILE A 393 2.46 3.70 17.46
C ILE A 393 1.32 4.71 17.47
N GLY A 394 0.29 4.49 16.66
CA GLY A 394 -0.94 5.26 16.65
C GLY A 394 -1.65 5.31 17.98
N LEU A 395 -1.86 4.15 18.61
CA LEU A 395 -2.48 4.05 19.92
C LEU A 395 -1.64 4.74 20.99
N VAL A 396 -0.32 4.52 21.00
CA VAL A 396 0.61 5.20 21.91
C VAL A 396 0.54 6.71 21.72
N MET A 397 0.55 7.19 20.47
CA MET A 397 0.42 8.61 20.15
C MET A 397 -0.92 9.17 20.62
N GLY A 398 -2.03 8.45 20.42
CA GLY A 398 -3.34 8.85 20.91
C GLY A 398 -3.42 8.93 22.43
N ILE A 399 -2.80 7.99 23.16
CA ILE A 399 -2.70 8.02 24.63
C ILE A 399 -1.83 9.21 25.10
N CYS A 400 -0.68 9.43 24.45
CA CYS A 400 0.17 10.59 24.75
C CYS A 400 -0.57 11.91 24.52
N LEU A 401 -1.30 12.04 23.40
CA LEU A 401 -2.11 13.21 23.08
C LEU A 401 -3.27 13.39 24.09
N ALA A 402 -3.91 12.30 24.53
CA ALA A 402 -4.90 12.35 25.60
C ALA A 402 -4.32 12.91 26.90
N ALA A 403 -3.14 12.43 27.33
CA ALA A 403 -2.49 12.89 28.55
C ALA A 403 -2.05 14.36 28.45
N ILE A 404 -1.42 14.74 27.34
CA ILE A 404 -0.97 16.13 27.10
C ILE A 404 -2.16 17.09 27.11
N LEU A 405 -3.24 16.77 26.40
CA LEU A 405 -4.43 17.60 26.39
C LEU A 405 -5.13 17.60 27.75
N GLY A 406 -5.25 16.46 28.42
CA GLY A 406 -5.84 16.38 29.76
C GLY A 406 -5.15 17.32 30.76
N ALA A 407 -3.82 17.41 30.69
CA ALA A 407 -3.03 18.29 31.56
C ALA A 407 -3.02 19.77 31.12
N SER A 408 -2.98 20.05 29.81
CA SER A 408 -2.74 21.40 29.28
C SER A 408 -3.99 22.13 28.78
N PHE A 409 -5.09 21.42 28.50
CA PHE A 409 -6.20 22.01 27.73
C PHE A 409 -6.92 23.13 28.48
N GLY A 410 -6.98 23.09 29.82
CA GLY A 410 -7.51 24.19 30.63
C GLY A 410 -6.75 25.50 30.44
N SER A 411 -5.42 25.44 30.36
CA SER A 411 -4.56 26.60 30.06
C SER A 411 -4.55 26.94 28.56
N LEU A 412 -4.66 25.93 27.68
CA LEU A 412 -4.74 26.16 26.24
C LEU A 412 -6.02 26.92 25.86
N ALA A 413 -7.14 26.62 26.53
CA ALA A 413 -8.41 27.28 26.30
C ALA A 413 -8.37 28.79 26.56
N THR A 414 -7.55 29.26 27.51
CA THR A 414 -7.42 30.70 27.81
C THR A 414 -6.72 31.49 26.70
N ILE A 415 -6.03 30.81 25.79
CA ILE A 415 -5.48 31.46 24.58
C ILE A 415 -6.61 31.84 23.62
N PHE A 416 -7.71 31.08 23.59
CA PHE A 416 -8.82 31.30 22.67
C PHE A 416 -9.87 32.28 23.22
N THR A 417 -10.07 32.35 24.53
CA THR A 417 -11.05 33.25 25.16
C THR A 417 -10.68 33.60 26.60
N GLN A 418 -11.11 34.80 27.03
CA GLN A 418 -11.02 35.28 28.42
C GLN A 418 -12.38 35.28 29.14
N ASP A 419 -13.44 34.86 28.46
CA ASP A 419 -14.78 34.77 29.03
C ASP A 419 -14.88 33.62 30.04
N SER A 420 -15.16 33.96 31.30
CA SER A 420 -15.24 32.99 32.40
C SER A 420 -16.37 31.98 32.22
N GLU A 421 -17.50 32.36 31.64
CA GLU A 421 -18.64 31.46 31.42
C GLU A 421 -18.28 30.44 30.34
N VAL A 422 -17.68 30.88 29.24
CA VAL A 422 -17.24 29.99 28.16
C VAL A 422 -16.15 29.03 28.66
N LEU A 423 -15.18 29.52 29.43
CA LEU A 423 -14.11 28.68 30.00
C LEU A 423 -14.65 27.63 30.97
N GLN A 424 -15.68 27.95 31.75
CA GLN A 424 -16.32 26.99 32.64
C GLN A 424 -16.98 25.85 31.86
N VAL A 425 -17.63 26.16 30.73
CA VAL A 425 -18.19 25.13 29.83
C VAL A 425 -17.09 24.34 29.11
N VAL A 426 -16.01 24.99 28.63
CA VAL A 426 -14.87 24.31 28.01
C VAL A 426 -14.24 23.27 28.95
N ARG A 427 -14.13 23.58 30.25
CA ARG A 427 -13.63 22.63 31.26
C ARG A 427 -14.44 21.33 31.30
N THR A 428 -15.74 21.38 31.07
CA THR A 428 -16.58 20.17 30.97
C THR A 428 -16.30 19.36 29.70
N GLY A 429 -15.84 20.01 28.63
CA GLY A 429 -15.44 19.38 27.37
C GLY A 429 -14.07 18.72 27.42
N VAL A 430 -13.19 19.09 28.36
CA VAL A 430 -11.82 18.57 28.47
C VAL A 430 -11.79 17.04 28.52
N LEU A 431 -12.68 16.44 29.30
CA LEU A 431 -12.75 14.99 29.43
C LEU A 431 -13.02 14.33 28.07
N PHE A 432 -13.99 14.84 27.31
CA PHE A 432 -14.33 14.29 26.00
C PHE A 432 -13.21 14.51 24.99
N VAL A 433 -12.68 15.72 24.92
CA VAL A 433 -11.62 16.08 23.96
C VAL A 433 -10.37 15.25 24.21
N SER A 434 -9.97 15.03 25.46
CA SER A 434 -8.77 14.26 25.81
C SER A 434 -9.01 12.74 25.73
N ALA A 435 -10.07 12.23 26.37
CA ALA A 435 -10.30 10.79 26.47
C ALA A 435 -10.65 10.14 25.13
N SER A 436 -11.17 10.89 24.15
CA SER A 436 -11.45 10.33 22.82
C SER A 436 -10.22 10.24 21.91
N GLN A 437 -9.06 10.82 22.27
CA GLN A 437 -7.90 10.87 21.39
C GLN A 437 -7.36 9.48 20.96
N PRO A 438 -7.34 8.43 21.81
CA PRO A 438 -6.93 7.10 21.37
C PRO A 438 -7.84 6.54 20.27
N PHE A 439 -9.16 6.71 20.41
CA PHE A 439 -10.13 6.30 19.38
C PHE A 439 -10.02 7.14 18.12
N ASN A 440 -9.74 8.45 18.26
CA ASN A 440 -9.47 9.31 17.12
C ASN A 440 -8.26 8.81 16.34
N ALA A 441 -7.13 8.60 17.02
CA ALA A 441 -5.89 8.15 16.40
C ALA A 441 -6.11 6.85 15.61
N LEU A 442 -6.79 5.88 16.21
CA LEU A 442 -7.13 4.61 15.54
C LEU A 442 -8.03 4.83 14.33
N ALA A 443 -9.06 5.66 14.44
CA ALA A 443 -9.99 5.95 13.35
C ALA A 443 -9.28 6.57 12.11
N PHE A 444 -8.34 7.49 12.32
CA PHE A 444 -7.53 8.06 11.22
C PHE A 444 -6.56 7.03 10.63
N ILE A 445 -5.96 6.20 11.48
CA ILE A 445 -5.07 5.13 11.00
C ILE A 445 -5.81 4.13 10.15
N PHE A 446 -6.99 3.68 10.57
CA PHE A 446 -7.79 2.75 9.77
C PHE A 446 -8.17 3.31 8.41
N ASP A 447 -8.41 4.63 8.29
CA ASP A 447 -8.59 5.24 6.97
C ASP A 447 -7.35 5.03 6.09
N GLY A 448 -6.16 5.35 6.61
CA GLY A 448 -4.90 5.16 5.89
C GLY A 448 -4.64 3.69 5.52
N LEU A 449 -4.97 2.76 6.42
CA LEU A 449 -4.85 1.31 6.15
C LEU A 449 -5.79 0.88 5.02
N HIS A 450 -7.08 1.25 5.09
CA HIS A 450 -8.07 0.91 4.04
C HIS A 450 -7.68 1.50 2.69
N TYR A 451 -7.17 2.74 2.67
CA TYR A 451 -6.72 3.37 1.43
C TYR A 451 -5.45 2.72 0.90
N GLY A 452 -4.56 2.27 1.79
CA GLY A 452 -3.32 1.60 1.42
C GLY A 452 -3.56 0.32 0.64
N VAL A 453 -4.59 -0.45 1.00
CA VAL A 453 -5.01 -1.66 0.28
C VAL A 453 -6.09 -1.38 -0.79
N SER A 454 -6.38 -0.11 -1.09
CA SER A 454 -7.40 0.34 -2.04
C SER A 454 -8.84 -0.16 -1.74
N ASP A 455 -9.18 -0.40 -0.47
CA ASP A 455 -10.53 -0.83 -0.02
C ASP A 455 -11.50 0.35 0.19
N PHE A 456 -11.61 1.20 -0.83
CA PHE A 456 -12.43 2.42 -0.79
C PHE A 456 -13.92 2.12 -0.61
N ARG A 457 -14.39 0.99 -1.13
CA ARG A 457 -15.79 0.57 -1.03
C ARG A 457 -16.19 0.31 0.43
N TYR A 458 -15.39 -0.46 1.17
CA TYR A 458 -15.65 -0.70 2.58
C TYR A 458 -15.60 0.61 3.38
N ALA A 459 -14.58 1.44 3.14
CA ALA A 459 -14.42 2.72 3.83
C ALA A 459 -15.64 3.65 3.64
N ALA A 460 -16.28 3.62 2.46
CA ALA A 460 -17.48 4.39 2.19
C ALA A 460 -18.73 3.85 2.90
N PHE A 461 -19.08 2.58 2.67
CA PHE A 461 -20.30 2.00 3.22
C PHE A 461 -20.28 1.93 4.76
N SER A 462 -19.14 1.54 5.35
CA SER A 462 -18.99 1.55 6.81
C SER A 462 -19.19 2.95 7.39
N MET A 463 -18.69 3.99 6.72
CA MET A 463 -18.82 5.37 7.20
C MET A 463 -20.20 5.97 7.02
N MET A 464 -20.92 5.59 5.96
CA MET A 464 -22.33 5.95 5.81
C MET A 464 -23.16 5.32 6.94
N PHE A 465 -22.91 4.05 7.28
CA PHE A 465 -23.59 3.37 8.39
C PHE A 465 -23.23 4.00 9.76
N VAL A 466 -21.94 4.15 10.06
CA VAL A 466 -21.45 4.79 11.30
C VAL A 466 -22.00 6.21 11.44
N GLY A 467 -21.99 6.98 10.35
CA GLY A 467 -22.54 8.33 10.29
C GLY A 467 -24.05 8.38 10.55
N ALA A 468 -24.83 7.44 9.98
CA ALA A 468 -26.28 7.36 10.20
C ALA A 468 -26.63 7.02 11.66
N VAL A 469 -25.95 6.03 12.25
CA VAL A 469 -26.14 5.63 13.65
C VAL A 469 -25.77 6.79 14.59
N SER A 470 -24.62 7.41 14.37
CA SER A 470 -24.14 8.51 15.21
C SER A 470 -25.00 9.77 15.06
N SER A 471 -25.47 10.06 13.85
CA SER A 471 -26.38 11.17 13.59
C SER A 471 -27.72 10.98 14.31
N THR A 472 -28.26 9.75 14.29
CA THR A 472 -29.48 9.42 15.05
C THR A 472 -29.28 9.69 16.54
N PHE A 473 -28.17 9.22 17.11
CA PHE A 473 -27.82 9.50 18.50
C PHE A 473 -27.68 11.01 18.78
N LEU A 474 -27.03 11.76 17.88
CA LEU A 474 -26.84 13.21 18.01
C LEU A 474 -28.16 14.00 17.97
N VAL A 475 -29.22 13.52 17.30
CA VAL A 475 -30.51 14.21 17.33
C VAL A 475 -31.20 14.08 18.69
N PHE A 476 -31.07 12.93 19.36
CA PHE A 476 -31.80 12.64 20.60
C PHE A 476 -31.00 12.98 21.87
N ALA A 477 -29.72 12.58 21.95
CA ALA A 477 -28.92 12.68 23.17
C ALA A 477 -28.77 14.11 23.75
N PRO A 478 -28.62 15.19 22.93
CA PRO A 478 -28.50 16.54 23.46
C PRO A 478 -29.75 17.04 24.20
N SER A 479 -30.93 16.52 23.85
CA SER A 479 -32.17 16.87 24.57
C SER A 479 -32.20 16.32 26.00
N LEU A 480 -31.46 15.25 26.28
CA LEU A 480 -31.39 14.60 27.59
C LEU A 480 -30.19 15.04 28.42
N PHE A 481 -29.02 15.16 27.78
CA PHE A 481 -27.73 15.38 28.45
C PHE A 481 -27.11 16.76 28.15
N GLY A 482 -27.84 17.63 27.44
CA GLY A 482 -27.34 18.94 27.04
C GLY A 482 -26.12 18.85 26.11
N LEU A 483 -25.19 19.79 26.26
CA LEU A 483 -23.95 19.84 25.45
C LEU A 483 -23.09 18.57 25.58
N GLN A 484 -23.13 17.88 26.73
CA GLN A 484 -22.42 16.62 26.91
C GLN A 484 -22.96 15.52 25.99
N GLY A 485 -24.27 15.55 25.69
CA GLY A 485 -24.90 14.65 24.72
C GLY A 485 -24.32 14.80 23.31
N VAL A 486 -23.95 16.02 22.92
CA VAL A 486 -23.26 16.28 21.63
C VAL A 486 -21.88 15.62 21.62
N TRP A 487 -21.10 15.79 22.68
CA TRP A 487 -19.76 15.20 22.79
C TRP A 487 -19.80 13.68 22.89
N LEU A 488 -20.79 13.11 23.59
CA LEU A 488 -21.02 11.66 23.59
C LEU A 488 -21.32 11.14 22.18
N GLY A 489 -22.10 11.89 21.38
CA GLY A 489 -22.38 11.51 19.99
C GLY A 489 -21.14 11.58 19.09
N LEU A 490 -20.28 12.59 19.25
CA LEU A 490 -19.01 12.68 18.52
C LEU A 490 -17.99 11.62 18.96
N ALA A 491 -17.94 11.31 20.26
CA ALA A 491 -17.11 10.24 20.79
C ALA A 491 -17.60 8.87 20.30
N LEU A 492 -18.92 8.64 20.27
CA LEU A 492 -19.54 7.45 19.69
C LEU A 492 -19.18 7.32 18.21
N PHE A 493 -19.27 8.41 17.44
CA PHE A 493 -18.90 8.42 16.03
C PHE A 493 -17.46 7.95 15.80
N MET A 494 -16.49 8.48 16.54
CA MET A 494 -15.09 8.06 16.39
C MET A 494 -14.83 6.64 16.91
N SER A 495 -15.54 6.23 17.97
CA SER A 495 -15.42 4.89 18.54
C SER A 495 -15.96 3.83 17.56
N LEU A 496 -17.15 4.05 16.99
CA LEU A 496 -17.75 3.18 15.98
C LEU A 496 -16.91 3.13 14.71
N ARG A 497 -16.31 4.26 14.33
CA ARG A 497 -15.38 4.32 13.21
C ARG A 497 -14.11 3.49 13.44
N ALA A 498 -13.50 3.59 14.62
CA ALA A 498 -12.37 2.74 14.99
C ALA A 498 -12.77 1.26 15.04
N ALA A 499 -13.94 0.96 15.61
CA ALA A 499 -14.49 -0.40 15.67
C ALA A 499 -14.73 -0.99 14.28
N ALA A 500 -15.27 -0.23 13.33
CA ALA A 500 -15.43 -0.67 11.94
C ALA A 500 -14.07 -1.06 11.32
N GLY A 501 -13.03 -0.27 11.55
CA GLY A 501 -11.67 -0.62 11.13
C GLY A 501 -11.15 -1.93 11.73
N VAL A 502 -11.35 -2.14 13.03
CA VAL A 502 -11.00 -3.40 13.71
C VAL A 502 -11.77 -4.58 13.10
N VAL A 503 -13.09 -4.44 12.93
CA VAL A 503 -13.94 -5.47 12.32
C VAL A 503 -13.47 -5.80 10.90
N ARG A 504 -13.01 -4.80 10.13
CA ARG A 504 -12.48 -5.04 8.78
C ARG A 504 -11.19 -5.84 8.78
N LEU A 505 -10.26 -5.55 9.70
CA LEU A 505 -9.01 -6.30 9.82
C LEU A 505 -9.23 -7.73 10.32
N LEU A 506 -10.27 -7.98 11.12
CA LEU A 506 -10.66 -9.30 11.62
C LEU A 506 -11.53 -10.10 10.63
N SER A 507 -11.97 -9.48 9.54
CA SER A 507 -12.83 -10.15 8.56
C SER A 507 -11.99 -11.02 7.63
N LYS A 508 -12.29 -12.32 7.58
CA LYS A 508 -11.73 -13.27 6.60
C LYS A 508 -12.08 -12.87 5.15
N ASN A 509 -13.20 -12.19 4.94
CA ASN A 509 -13.72 -11.80 3.64
C ASN A 509 -13.29 -10.36 3.29
N GLY A 510 -12.11 -10.16 2.70
CA GLY A 510 -11.65 -8.84 2.30
C GLY A 510 -10.20 -8.83 1.86
N PRO A 511 -9.61 -7.65 1.57
CA PRO A 511 -8.24 -7.53 1.10
C PRO A 511 -7.19 -7.88 2.17
N TRP A 512 -7.63 -8.24 3.38
CA TRP A 512 -6.80 -8.58 4.54
C TRP A 512 -6.75 -10.10 4.81
N TRP A 513 -7.07 -10.93 3.82
CA TRP A 513 -7.08 -12.39 3.95
C TRP A 513 -5.75 -12.94 4.53
N PHE A 514 -4.61 -12.34 4.15
CA PHE A 514 -3.27 -12.70 4.62
C PHE A 514 -2.97 -12.34 6.08
N LEU A 515 -3.78 -11.52 6.75
CA LEU A 515 -3.63 -11.33 8.20
C LEU A 515 -4.06 -12.58 8.96
N HIS A 516 -4.99 -13.33 8.36
CA HIS A 516 -5.59 -14.54 8.91
C HIS A 516 -4.88 -15.79 8.44
N SER A 517 -3.90 -15.74 7.53
CA SER A 517 -3.24 -16.95 7.04
C SER A 517 -2.44 -17.67 8.13
N ASP A 518 -1.86 -16.97 9.11
CA ASP A 518 -1.23 -17.65 10.27
C ASP A 518 -2.29 -18.28 11.20
N LEU A 519 -3.49 -17.69 11.27
CA LEU A 519 -4.64 -18.21 12.00
C LEU A 519 -5.34 -19.33 11.24
N GLN A 520 -5.34 -19.35 9.91
CA GLN A 520 -5.79 -20.46 9.09
C GLN A 520 -4.77 -21.59 9.17
N ILE A 521 -3.46 -21.31 9.11
CA ILE A 521 -2.45 -22.35 9.32
C ILE A 521 -2.52 -22.88 10.76
N ALA A 522 -2.91 -22.07 11.76
CA ALA A 522 -3.12 -22.50 13.15
C ALA A 522 -4.47 -23.20 13.41
N GLU A 523 -5.59 -22.71 12.86
CA GLU A 523 -6.93 -23.33 12.90
C GLU A 523 -7.00 -24.59 12.03
N VAL A 524 -6.22 -24.67 10.94
CA VAL A 524 -6.01 -25.91 10.17
C VAL A 524 -5.04 -26.84 10.89
N ARG A 525 -4.09 -26.33 11.68
CA ARG A 525 -3.19 -27.16 12.52
C ARG A 525 -3.85 -27.69 13.79
N GLN A 526 -4.92 -27.08 14.28
CA GLN A 526 -5.66 -27.57 15.44
C GLN A 526 -6.99 -28.17 15.01
N GLU A 527 -6.98 -29.50 14.92
CA GLU A 527 -8.16 -30.37 14.79
C GLU A 527 -8.90 -30.35 13.46
N MET A 528 -8.32 -30.83 12.36
CA MET A 528 -9.16 -31.32 11.26
C MET A 528 -8.31 -32.03 10.21
N TRP A 529 -8.44 -33.34 10.10
CA TRP A 529 -8.16 -34.02 8.84
C TRP A 529 -8.69 -35.46 8.81
N ILE A 530 -8.99 -35.94 7.61
CA ILE A 530 -9.47 -37.30 7.30
C ILE A 530 -8.28 -38.27 7.16
N VAL A 531 -7.08 -37.74 6.92
CA VAL A 531 -5.86 -38.50 6.64
C VAL A 531 -4.92 -38.56 7.88
N LYS A 532 -3.80 -39.27 7.79
CA LYS A 532 -2.77 -39.50 8.82
C LYS A 532 -1.37 -39.03 8.41
N ASN A 533 -1.18 -38.58 7.15
CA ASN A 533 0.02 -37.89 6.68
C ASN A 533 -0.20 -36.48 6.06
N ARG A 534 0.73 -35.54 6.24
CA ARG A 534 0.64 -34.22 5.59
C ARG A 534 1.06 -34.33 4.12
N TYR A 535 0.33 -33.68 3.21
CA TYR A 535 0.50 -33.82 1.76
C TYR A 535 0.92 -32.53 1.07
N TRP A 536 1.95 -32.65 0.24
CA TRP A 536 2.34 -31.67 -0.77
C TRP A 536 2.23 -32.30 -2.15
N VAL A 537 1.85 -31.52 -3.14
CA VAL A 537 1.86 -31.94 -4.54
C VAL A 537 2.89 -31.14 -5.32
N LEU A 538 3.58 -31.82 -6.24
CA LEU A 538 4.53 -31.22 -7.16
C LEU A 538 4.22 -31.69 -8.56
N ARG A 539 3.84 -30.74 -9.43
CA ARG A 539 3.76 -31.03 -10.86
C ARG A 539 5.18 -31.18 -11.40
N HIS A 540 5.41 -32.20 -12.24
CA HIS A 540 6.72 -32.39 -12.87
C HIS A 540 7.24 -31.09 -13.53
N GLY A 541 8.56 -30.93 -13.54
CA GLY A 541 9.23 -29.83 -14.26
C GLY A 541 9.03 -29.93 -15.78
N LYS A 542 9.41 -28.89 -16.52
CA LYS A 542 9.27 -28.84 -17.97
C LYS A 542 10.00 -30.01 -18.63
N SER A 543 9.26 -30.84 -19.36
CA SER A 543 9.78 -32.05 -20.00
C SER A 543 10.02 -31.87 -21.50
N ILE A 544 10.81 -32.76 -22.09
CA ILE A 544 11.07 -32.77 -23.55
C ILE A 544 9.76 -32.82 -24.36
N PRO A 545 8.72 -33.60 -23.98
CA PRO A 545 7.40 -33.51 -24.62
C PRO A 545 6.76 -32.12 -24.54
N ASN A 546 6.96 -31.37 -23.45
CA ASN A 546 6.40 -30.03 -23.33
C ASN A 546 7.09 -29.07 -24.31
N GLU A 547 8.40 -29.19 -24.50
CA GLU A 547 9.15 -28.40 -25.49
C GLU A 547 8.74 -28.72 -26.93
N ARG A 548 8.43 -29.99 -27.19
CA ARG A 548 7.97 -30.44 -28.51
C ARG A 548 6.48 -30.21 -28.74
N GLY A 549 5.76 -29.73 -27.73
CA GLY A 549 4.32 -29.53 -27.79
C GLY A 549 3.50 -30.83 -27.92
N LEU A 550 3.98 -31.95 -27.38
CA LEU A 550 3.37 -33.28 -27.57
C LEU A 550 2.57 -33.75 -26.34
N ILE A 551 1.43 -34.40 -26.61
CA ILE A 551 0.67 -35.17 -25.63
C ILE A 551 1.33 -36.55 -25.47
N VAL A 552 1.80 -36.86 -24.26
CA VAL A 552 2.37 -38.18 -23.91
C VAL A 552 1.66 -38.67 -22.66
N SER A 553 0.67 -39.53 -22.89
CA SER A 553 -0.31 -39.97 -21.89
C SER A 553 -0.33 -41.49 -21.69
N SER A 554 0.17 -42.27 -22.66
CA SER A 554 0.28 -43.72 -22.53
C SER A 554 1.44 -44.12 -21.61
N MET A 555 1.31 -45.26 -20.93
CA MET A 555 2.39 -45.84 -20.14
C MET A 555 3.59 -46.22 -21.01
N GLU A 556 3.35 -46.80 -22.19
CA GLU A 556 4.40 -47.27 -23.11
C GLU A 556 5.36 -46.14 -23.54
N ASN A 557 4.81 -44.96 -23.83
CA ASN A 557 5.61 -43.79 -24.18
C ASN A 557 6.10 -43.06 -22.93
N GLY A 558 5.24 -42.87 -21.94
CA GLY A 558 5.50 -42.07 -20.74
C GLY A 558 6.71 -42.50 -19.91
N THR A 559 7.08 -43.78 -19.96
CA THR A 559 8.23 -44.35 -19.23
C THR A 559 9.51 -44.38 -20.05
N ARG A 560 9.51 -43.87 -21.29
CA ARG A 560 10.71 -43.87 -22.14
C ARG A 560 11.70 -42.78 -21.70
N PRO A 561 13.02 -43.05 -21.68
CA PRO A 561 14.01 -42.08 -21.23
C PRO A 561 14.02 -40.78 -22.05
N GLU A 562 13.67 -40.82 -23.34
CA GLU A 562 13.62 -39.63 -24.19
C GLU A 562 12.57 -38.57 -23.75
N PHE A 563 11.64 -38.93 -22.86
CA PHE A 563 10.59 -38.04 -22.35
C PHE A 563 10.82 -37.55 -20.91
N GLN A 564 12.07 -37.57 -20.46
CA GLN A 564 12.49 -36.95 -19.20
C GLN A 564 12.39 -35.41 -19.23
N LEU A 565 12.80 -34.78 -18.12
CA LEU A 565 12.90 -33.32 -18.01
C LEU A 565 13.84 -32.71 -19.06
N ALA A 566 13.46 -31.53 -19.55
CA ALA A 566 14.36 -30.60 -20.24
C ALA A 566 15.22 -29.85 -19.21
N SER A 567 16.22 -29.08 -19.68
CA SER A 567 17.13 -28.33 -18.80
C SER A 567 16.38 -27.42 -17.82
N ASP A 568 15.43 -26.63 -18.32
CA ASP A 568 14.61 -25.72 -17.51
C ASP A 568 13.79 -26.48 -16.45
N GLY A 569 13.36 -27.71 -16.77
CA GLY A 569 12.59 -28.55 -15.87
C GLY A 569 13.42 -29.07 -14.70
N VAL A 570 14.71 -29.29 -14.89
CA VAL A 570 15.63 -29.66 -13.81
C VAL A 570 15.79 -28.50 -12.84
N ASP A 571 15.96 -27.27 -13.34
CA ASP A 571 16.06 -26.07 -12.50
C ASP A 571 14.77 -25.82 -11.71
N GLN A 572 13.61 -26.02 -12.35
CA GLN A 572 12.30 -25.98 -11.68
C GLN A 572 12.20 -27.01 -10.54
N ALA A 573 12.64 -28.25 -10.77
CA ALA A 573 12.63 -29.28 -9.75
C ALA A 573 13.58 -28.95 -8.58
N GLN A 574 14.74 -28.36 -8.84
CA GLN A 574 15.65 -27.88 -7.79
C GLN A 574 15.04 -26.74 -6.97
N LEU A 575 14.36 -25.80 -7.63
CA LEU A 575 13.67 -24.71 -6.94
C LEU A 575 12.54 -25.26 -6.06
N ALA A 576 11.73 -26.18 -6.59
CA ALA A 576 10.69 -26.85 -5.82
C ALA A 576 11.26 -27.58 -4.61
N ALA A 577 12.43 -28.23 -4.73
CA ALA A 577 13.09 -28.87 -3.61
C ALA A 577 13.49 -27.88 -2.50
N LYS A 578 14.03 -26.71 -2.87
CA LYS A 578 14.37 -25.64 -1.92
C LYS A 578 13.13 -25.09 -1.21
N LEU A 579 12.04 -24.89 -1.94
CA LEU A 579 10.76 -24.46 -1.36
C LEU A 579 10.22 -25.51 -0.40
N PHE A 580 10.26 -26.78 -0.79
CA PHE A 580 9.81 -27.87 0.05
C PHE A 580 10.67 -28.03 1.31
N GLN A 581 12.00 -27.90 1.20
CA GLN A 581 12.89 -27.90 2.36
C GLN A 581 12.51 -26.79 3.35
N LYS A 582 12.26 -25.58 2.85
CA LYS A 582 11.83 -24.46 3.68
C LYS A 582 10.50 -24.75 4.38
N GLU A 583 9.52 -25.32 3.69
CA GLU A 583 8.25 -25.75 4.29
C GLU A 583 8.48 -26.78 5.41
N LEU A 584 9.37 -27.75 5.21
CA LEU A 584 9.70 -28.75 6.24
C LEU A 584 10.32 -28.09 7.48
N GLU A 585 11.22 -27.12 7.29
CA GLU A 585 11.87 -26.35 8.37
C GLU A 585 10.84 -25.50 9.13
N ASP A 586 10.00 -24.73 8.43
CA ASP A 586 8.95 -23.88 9.01
C ASP A 586 7.89 -24.72 9.79
N ASN A 587 7.74 -26.01 9.43
CA ASN A 587 6.82 -26.94 10.07
C ASN A 587 7.49 -27.91 11.08
N ASN A 588 8.79 -27.74 11.38
CA ASN A 588 9.58 -28.62 12.25
C ASN A 588 9.48 -30.11 11.90
N ILE A 589 9.49 -30.44 10.60
CA ILE A 589 9.37 -31.81 10.10
C ILE A 589 10.79 -32.37 9.85
N PRO A 590 11.22 -33.42 10.56
CA PRO A 590 12.52 -34.02 10.32
C PRO A 590 12.53 -34.74 8.96
N LEU A 591 13.67 -34.67 8.26
CA LEU A 591 13.85 -35.35 6.94
C LEU A 591 13.59 -36.86 7.00
N ALA A 592 13.74 -37.49 8.16
CA ALA A 592 13.42 -38.91 8.38
C ALA A 592 11.92 -39.23 8.19
N ASN A 593 11.05 -38.24 8.37
CA ASN A 593 9.59 -38.36 8.21
C ASN A 593 9.11 -37.91 6.83
N VAL A 594 10.02 -37.61 5.90
CA VAL A 594 9.67 -37.24 4.52
C VAL A 594 9.55 -38.48 3.66
N ARG A 595 8.51 -38.52 2.84
CA ARG A 595 8.27 -39.54 1.81
C ARG A 595 8.02 -38.87 0.47
N ILE A 596 8.61 -39.37 -0.61
CA ILE A 596 8.39 -38.87 -1.97
C ILE A 596 7.68 -39.98 -2.75
N CYS A 597 6.40 -39.79 -3.02
CA CYS A 597 5.60 -40.70 -3.82
C CYS A 597 5.48 -40.15 -5.23
N TYR A 598 5.89 -40.90 -6.25
CA TYR A 598 5.97 -40.36 -7.61
C TYR A 598 5.40 -41.30 -8.66
N SER A 599 4.93 -40.70 -9.75
CA SER A 599 4.44 -41.39 -10.93
C SER A 599 5.56 -42.10 -11.70
N PRO A 600 5.31 -43.29 -12.31
CA PRO A 600 6.33 -44.06 -13.02
C PRO A 600 6.86 -43.38 -14.31
N PHE A 601 6.21 -42.31 -14.78
CA PHE A 601 6.64 -41.62 -16.00
C PHE A 601 8.03 -40.99 -15.84
N SER A 602 8.82 -40.96 -16.93
CA SER A 602 10.22 -40.51 -16.89
C SER A 602 10.38 -39.08 -16.36
N ARG A 603 9.47 -38.17 -16.74
CA ARG A 603 9.47 -36.76 -16.30
C ARG A 603 9.22 -36.60 -14.80
N THR A 604 8.29 -37.37 -14.23
CA THR A 604 7.98 -37.34 -12.79
C THR A 604 9.04 -38.07 -11.98
N ASN A 605 9.54 -39.20 -12.47
CA ASN A 605 10.67 -39.92 -11.88
C ASN A 605 11.91 -39.02 -11.81
N HIS A 606 12.28 -38.37 -12.92
CA HIS A 606 13.42 -37.45 -12.94
C HIS A 606 13.19 -36.24 -12.01
N THR A 607 11.98 -35.67 -11.97
CA THR A 607 11.63 -34.60 -11.00
C THR A 607 11.84 -35.08 -9.57
N ALA A 608 11.29 -36.24 -9.21
CA ALA A 608 11.41 -36.81 -7.87
C ALA A 608 12.87 -37.11 -7.49
N LYS A 609 13.67 -37.59 -8.45
CA LYS A 609 15.11 -37.83 -8.26
C LYS A 609 15.89 -36.55 -7.98
N VAL A 610 15.60 -35.46 -8.70
CA VAL A 610 16.21 -34.15 -8.46
C VAL A 610 15.85 -33.64 -7.07
N VAL A 611 14.57 -33.74 -6.66
CA VAL A 611 14.13 -33.33 -5.33
C VAL A 611 14.76 -34.17 -4.23
N ALA A 612 14.76 -35.49 -4.36
CA ALA A 612 15.40 -36.39 -3.40
C ALA A 612 16.89 -36.07 -3.23
N THR A 613 17.60 -35.84 -4.33
CA THR A 613 19.03 -35.46 -4.32
C THR A 613 19.25 -34.14 -3.59
N ALA A 614 18.41 -33.13 -3.86
CA ALA A 614 18.51 -31.81 -3.21
C ALA A 614 18.23 -31.87 -1.70
N LEU A 615 17.37 -32.78 -1.25
CA LEU A 615 17.06 -33.01 0.17
C LEU A 615 18.03 -33.99 0.86
N ASN A 616 19.05 -34.49 0.14
CA ASN A 616 19.95 -35.55 0.60
C ASN A 616 19.23 -36.85 1.02
N LEU A 617 18.16 -37.22 0.31
CA LEU A 617 17.43 -38.47 0.50
C LEU A 617 17.87 -39.53 -0.52
N PRO A 618 18.07 -40.80 -0.12
CA PRO A 618 18.41 -41.87 -1.05
C PRO A 618 17.20 -42.18 -1.94
N PHE A 619 17.35 -41.98 -3.26
CA PHE A 619 16.25 -42.19 -4.22
C PHE A 619 15.85 -43.67 -4.36
N ASP A 620 16.82 -44.60 -4.27
CA ASP A 620 16.54 -46.04 -4.27
C ASP A 620 16.21 -46.57 -2.85
N GLY A 621 16.02 -45.67 -1.88
CA GLY A 621 15.69 -46.00 -0.50
C GLY A 621 14.18 -46.07 -0.24
N PRO A 622 13.76 -46.53 0.97
CA PRO A 622 12.35 -46.71 1.31
C PRO A 622 11.55 -45.40 1.41
N GLN A 623 12.23 -44.24 1.36
CA GLN A 623 11.58 -42.93 1.43
C GLN A 623 11.04 -42.46 0.07
N CYS A 624 11.54 -43.00 -1.05
CA CYS A 624 11.05 -42.66 -2.38
C CYS A 624 10.32 -43.87 -2.96
N LYS A 625 9.04 -43.70 -3.31
CA LYS A 625 8.19 -44.81 -3.76
C LYS A 625 7.50 -44.46 -5.07
N VAL A 626 7.62 -45.35 -6.04
CA VAL A 626 6.82 -45.28 -7.25
C VAL A 626 5.39 -45.76 -6.97
N ILE A 627 4.39 -44.98 -7.39
CA ILE A 627 2.98 -45.35 -7.31
C ILE A 627 2.38 -45.22 -8.71
N GLU A 628 2.00 -46.36 -9.30
CA GLU A 628 1.47 -46.41 -10.66
C GLU A 628 0.20 -45.58 -10.82
N ASP A 629 -0.68 -45.61 -9.81
CA ASP A 629 -1.94 -44.85 -9.79
C ASP A 629 -1.74 -43.32 -9.80
N LEU A 630 -0.50 -42.81 -9.71
CA LEU A 630 -0.14 -41.39 -9.92
C LEU A 630 0.22 -41.05 -11.38
N ARG A 631 0.15 -42.00 -12.31
CA ARG A 631 0.40 -41.77 -13.76
C ARG A 631 -0.49 -40.69 -14.38
N GLU A 632 -0.05 -40.20 -15.53
CA GLU A 632 -0.81 -39.24 -16.33
C GLU A 632 -2.19 -39.82 -16.68
N ARG A 633 -3.19 -38.93 -16.88
CA ARG A 633 -4.47 -39.35 -17.45
C ARG A 633 -4.25 -39.86 -18.87
N TYR A 634 -4.64 -41.09 -19.16
CA TYR A 634 -4.54 -41.62 -20.50
C TYR A 634 -5.66 -41.06 -21.38
N PHE A 635 -5.33 -40.30 -22.43
CA PHE A 635 -6.34 -39.64 -23.28
C PHE A 635 -6.80 -40.49 -24.46
N GLY A 636 -6.32 -41.73 -24.57
CA GLY A 636 -6.67 -42.63 -25.67
C GLY A 636 -5.72 -42.51 -26.88
N PRO A 637 -5.78 -43.49 -27.80
CA PRO A 637 -4.85 -43.58 -28.93
C PRO A 637 -4.96 -42.40 -29.92
N SER A 638 -6.15 -41.79 -30.03
CA SER A 638 -6.42 -40.69 -30.97
C SER A 638 -5.75 -39.36 -30.59
N PHE A 639 -5.22 -39.25 -29.36
CA PHE A 639 -4.55 -38.04 -28.84
C PHE A 639 -3.06 -38.25 -28.57
N GLU A 640 -2.59 -39.50 -28.54
CA GLU A 640 -1.22 -39.84 -28.17
C GLU A 640 -0.22 -39.36 -29.25
N LEU A 641 0.87 -38.73 -28.81
CA LEU A 641 1.92 -38.13 -29.66
C LEU A 641 1.43 -37.04 -30.63
N LEU A 642 0.26 -36.44 -30.37
CA LEU A 642 -0.25 -35.28 -31.11
C LEU A 642 0.04 -33.96 -30.40
N SER A 643 -0.26 -32.84 -31.05
CA SER A 643 -0.10 -31.50 -30.47
C SER A 643 -0.92 -31.35 -29.19
N HIS A 644 -0.35 -30.68 -28.18
CA HIS A 644 -1.05 -30.29 -26.96
C HIS A 644 -2.24 -29.36 -27.20
N ASP A 645 -2.36 -28.74 -28.38
CA ASP A 645 -3.51 -27.89 -28.72
C ASP A 645 -4.82 -28.70 -28.70
N LYS A 646 -4.72 -30.02 -28.92
CA LYS A 646 -5.86 -30.95 -28.82
C LYS A 646 -6.41 -31.13 -27.41
N TYR A 647 -5.71 -30.62 -26.39
CA TYR A 647 -6.29 -30.65 -25.05
C TYR A 647 -7.59 -29.86 -24.94
N GLU A 648 -7.82 -28.85 -25.79
CA GLU A 648 -9.09 -28.11 -25.83
C GLU A 648 -10.29 -29.01 -26.12
N GLU A 649 -10.12 -30.01 -27.00
CA GLU A 649 -11.16 -30.99 -27.32
C GLU A 649 -11.47 -31.87 -26.09
N ILE A 650 -10.43 -32.25 -25.34
CA ILE A 650 -10.57 -33.07 -24.12
C ILE A 650 -11.28 -32.28 -23.03
N TRP A 651 -10.89 -31.03 -22.80
CA TRP A 651 -11.52 -30.19 -21.78
C TRP A 651 -12.98 -29.88 -22.09
N ALA A 652 -13.32 -29.70 -23.37
CA ALA A 652 -14.71 -29.53 -23.80
C ALA A 652 -15.57 -30.79 -23.60
N LEU A 653 -14.97 -31.98 -23.60
CA LEU A 653 -15.65 -33.22 -23.20
C LEU A 653 -15.86 -33.28 -21.69
N ASP A 654 -14.82 -32.97 -20.92
CA ASP A 654 -14.87 -32.98 -19.45
C ASP A 654 -15.89 -31.97 -18.88
N GLU A 655 -16.06 -30.82 -19.54
CA GLU A 655 -17.05 -29.80 -19.16
C GLU A 655 -18.49 -30.29 -19.39
N LYS A 656 -18.72 -31.13 -20.41
CA LYS A 656 -20.04 -31.72 -20.68
C LYS A 656 -20.38 -32.83 -19.68
N ASP A 657 -19.46 -33.77 -19.49
CA ASP A 657 -19.63 -34.86 -18.54
C ASP A 657 -18.27 -35.42 -18.09
N PRO A 658 -17.80 -35.14 -16.85
CA PRO A 658 -16.54 -35.65 -16.33
C PRO A 658 -16.56 -37.17 -16.08
N LEU A 659 -17.71 -37.83 -16.19
CA LEU A 659 -17.84 -39.28 -16.04
C LEU A 659 -17.58 -40.04 -17.35
N VAL A 660 -17.44 -39.33 -18.47
CA VAL A 660 -17.20 -39.92 -19.80
C VAL A 660 -15.80 -39.51 -20.29
N GLY A 661 -14.97 -40.49 -20.63
CA GLY A 661 -13.63 -40.27 -21.17
C GLY A 661 -13.62 -40.16 -22.70
N PRO A 662 -12.51 -39.66 -23.29
CA PRO A 662 -12.28 -39.78 -24.72
C PRO A 662 -12.22 -41.24 -25.16
N GLU A 663 -12.45 -41.53 -26.44
CA GLU A 663 -12.49 -42.90 -26.96
C GLU A 663 -11.18 -43.66 -26.67
N GLY A 664 -11.27 -44.74 -25.91
CA GLY A 664 -10.13 -45.54 -25.46
C GLY A 664 -9.29 -44.91 -24.34
N GLY A 665 -9.67 -43.74 -23.81
CA GLY A 665 -9.01 -43.06 -22.69
C GLY A 665 -9.81 -43.08 -21.39
N GLU A 666 -9.23 -42.50 -20.34
CA GLU A 666 -9.82 -42.40 -18.99
C GLU A 666 -10.76 -41.20 -18.86
N SER A 667 -11.87 -41.37 -18.15
CA SER A 667 -12.68 -40.25 -17.65
C SER A 667 -12.01 -39.56 -16.45
N VAL A 668 -12.48 -38.36 -16.09
CA VAL A 668 -12.04 -37.69 -14.86
C VAL A 668 -12.36 -38.56 -13.63
N LYS A 669 -13.49 -39.28 -13.67
CA LYS A 669 -13.90 -40.24 -12.62
C LYS A 669 -12.94 -41.42 -12.50
N ASP A 670 -12.48 -41.99 -13.60
CA ASP A 670 -11.53 -43.13 -13.57
C ASP A 670 -10.22 -42.70 -12.92
N VAL A 671 -9.75 -41.49 -13.25
CA VAL A 671 -8.57 -40.87 -12.64
C VAL A 671 -8.80 -40.62 -11.14
N ALA A 672 -9.97 -40.10 -10.75
CA ALA A 672 -10.31 -39.92 -9.34
C ALA A 672 -10.34 -41.25 -8.55
N CYS A 673 -10.89 -42.32 -9.14
CA CYS A 673 -10.93 -43.65 -8.54
C CYS A 673 -9.53 -44.18 -8.24
N ARG A 674 -8.60 -44.11 -9.20
CA ARG A 674 -7.22 -44.59 -8.98
C ARG A 674 -6.44 -43.70 -8.01
N LEU A 675 -6.64 -42.38 -8.04
CA LEU A 675 -6.01 -41.47 -7.09
C LEU A 675 -6.48 -41.73 -5.65
N ALA A 676 -7.75 -42.11 -5.46
CA ALA A 676 -8.25 -42.55 -4.16
C ALA A 676 -7.56 -43.83 -3.67
N ARG A 677 -7.26 -44.79 -4.56
CA ARG A 677 -6.44 -45.96 -4.21
C ARG A 677 -4.99 -45.58 -3.87
N ALA A 678 -4.40 -44.64 -4.62
CA ALA A 678 -3.06 -44.12 -4.32
C ALA A 678 -3.01 -43.49 -2.93
N MET A 679 -4.02 -42.67 -2.59
CA MET A 679 -4.19 -42.10 -1.26
C MET A 679 -4.33 -43.17 -0.19
N ALA A 680 -5.23 -44.15 -0.37
CA ALA A 680 -5.40 -45.25 0.58
C ALA A 680 -4.10 -46.04 0.79
N THR A 681 -3.32 -46.26 -0.28
CA THR A 681 -2.00 -46.91 -0.20
C THR A 681 -1.03 -46.09 0.64
N MET A 682 -0.87 -44.79 0.33
CA MET A 682 0.01 -43.88 1.09
C MET A 682 -0.38 -43.81 2.57
N GLU A 683 -1.68 -43.76 2.86
CA GLU A 683 -2.24 -43.70 4.21
C GLU A 683 -2.12 -45.00 5.00
N SER A 684 -2.08 -46.14 4.31
CA SER A 684 -1.87 -47.44 4.95
C SER A 684 -0.40 -47.73 5.27
N GLU A 685 0.52 -47.16 4.48
CA GLU A 685 1.95 -47.46 4.56
C GLU A 685 2.74 -46.44 5.37
N PHE A 686 2.27 -45.19 5.43
CA PHE A 686 2.91 -44.11 6.14
C PHE A 686 2.00 -43.58 7.24
N GLU A 687 2.61 -43.20 8.37
CA GLU A 687 1.91 -42.58 9.48
C GLU A 687 2.71 -41.38 9.98
N GLY A 688 2.04 -40.24 10.14
CA GLY A 688 2.65 -38.99 10.62
C GLY A 688 3.73 -38.40 9.70
N CYS A 689 3.81 -38.84 8.45
CA CYS A 689 4.84 -38.41 7.50
C CYS A 689 4.45 -37.12 6.76
N ALA A 690 5.45 -36.45 6.19
CA ALA A 690 5.26 -35.44 5.14
C ALA A 690 5.46 -36.12 3.78
N ILE A 691 4.38 -36.21 3.00
CA ILE A 691 4.35 -36.90 1.72
C ILE A 691 4.36 -35.88 0.59
N LEU A 692 5.40 -35.91 -0.22
CA LEU A 692 5.48 -35.19 -1.48
C LEU A 692 5.00 -36.08 -2.63
N VAL A 693 3.89 -35.71 -3.26
CA VAL A 693 3.29 -36.41 -4.41
C VAL A 693 3.78 -35.75 -5.70
N VAL A 694 4.63 -36.43 -6.46
CA VAL A 694 5.15 -35.95 -7.74
C VAL A 694 4.41 -36.60 -8.90
N SER A 695 3.58 -35.81 -9.58
CA SER A 695 2.70 -36.30 -10.66
C SER A 695 2.51 -35.22 -11.74
N HIS A 696 1.44 -35.32 -12.51
CA HIS A 696 1.16 -34.54 -13.69
C HIS A 696 0.05 -33.53 -13.45
N GLY A 697 -0.12 -32.59 -14.39
CA GLY A 697 -1.05 -31.48 -14.21
C GLY A 697 -2.49 -31.95 -13.94
N ASP A 698 -3.02 -32.87 -14.75
CA ASP A 698 -4.42 -33.29 -14.68
C ASP A 698 -4.71 -34.19 -13.45
N PRO A 699 -3.93 -35.25 -13.16
CA PRO A 699 -4.10 -36.05 -11.96
C PRO A 699 -3.98 -35.25 -10.66
N LEU A 700 -3.06 -34.28 -10.57
CA LEU A 700 -2.92 -33.46 -9.36
C LEU A 700 -4.08 -32.48 -9.18
N GLN A 701 -4.64 -31.96 -10.27
CA GLN A 701 -5.87 -31.15 -10.23
C GLN A 701 -7.05 -31.95 -9.68
N ILE A 702 -7.23 -33.17 -10.20
CA ILE A 702 -8.30 -34.08 -9.78
C ILE A 702 -8.11 -34.50 -8.32
N LEU A 703 -6.87 -34.83 -7.92
CA LEU A 703 -6.54 -35.19 -6.54
C LEU A 703 -6.93 -34.07 -5.56
N GLN A 704 -6.50 -32.83 -5.82
CA GLN A 704 -6.84 -31.68 -4.98
C GLN A 704 -8.36 -31.46 -4.89
N THR A 705 -9.07 -31.66 -5.99
CA THR A 705 -10.54 -31.50 -6.05
C THR A 705 -11.25 -32.49 -5.14
N VAL A 706 -10.87 -33.77 -5.24
CA VAL A 706 -11.44 -34.85 -4.43
C VAL A 706 -11.09 -34.64 -2.95
N LEU A 707 -9.86 -34.25 -2.64
CA LEU A 707 -9.42 -34.02 -1.27
C LEU A 707 -10.11 -32.82 -0.62
N HIS A 708 -10.27 -31.72 -1.34
CA HIS A 708 -10.98 -30.55 -0.83
C HIS A 708 -12.45 -30.84 -0.56
N ALA A 709 -13.12 -31.49 -1.52
CA ALA A 709 -14.52 -31.90 -1.35
C ALA A 709 -14.71 -32.93 -0.25
N ALA A 710 -13.77 -33.87 -0.07
CA ALA A 710 -13.79 -34.82 1.03
C ALA A 710 -13.73 -34.11 2.38
N ASN A 711 -12.88 -33.09 2.51
CA ASN A 711 -12.77 -32.29 3.73
C ASN A 711 -14.08 -31.57 4.08
N GLU A 712 -14.73 -30.96 3.09
CA GLU A 712 -16.06 -30.33 3.27
C GLU A 712 -17.14 -31.37 3.64
N HIS A 713 -17.10 -32.58 3.06
CA HIS A 713 -18.08 -33.63 3.33
C HIS A 713 -17.94 -34.25 4.72
N LYS A 714 -16.73 -34.29 5.31
CA LYS A 714 -16.52 -34.81 6.67
C LYS A 714 -17.22 -33.98 7.75
N GLU A 715 -17.35 -32.67 7.56
CA GLU A 715 -18.09 -31.80 8.48
C GLU A 715 -19.58 -32.18 8.58
N ALA A 716 -20.10 -32.95 7.62
CA ALA A 716 -21.49 -33.42 7.60
C ALA A 716 -21.72 -34.83 8.17
N THR A 717 -20.69 -35.68 8.28
CA THR A 717 -20.82 -37.08 8.74
C THR A 717 -19.59 -37.58 9.53
N ASP A 718 -19.81 -38.01 10.78
CA ASP A 718 -18.75 -38.32 11.76
C ASP A 718 -18.31 -39.80 11.78
N LYS A 719 -18.72 -40.63 10.80
CA LYS A 719 -18.60 -42.11 10.90
C LYS A 719 -18.06 -42.88 9.68
N ASP A 720 -17.60 -42.20 8.63
CA ASP A 720 -17.17 -42.89 7.40
C ASP A 720 -15.64 -43.04 7.31
N ASP A 721 -15.17 -44.18 6.79
CA ASP A 721 -13.76 -44.39 6.49
C ASP A 721 -13.31 -43.53 5.28
N LEU A 722 -12.00 -43.23 5.19
CA LEU A 722 -11.45 -42.37 4.13
C LEU A 722 -11.86 -42.85 2.72
N ALA A 723 -11.89 -44.17 2.50
CA ALA A 723 -12.27 -44.74 1.21
C ALA A 723 -13.74 -44.44 0.85
N SER A 724 -14.66 -44.52 1.81
CA SER A 724 -16.07 -44.20 1.62
C SER A 724 -16.29 -42.71 1.37
N ILE A 725 -15.59 -41.84 2.12
CA ILE A 725 -15.67 -40.38 1.92
C ILE A 725 -15.15 -39.99 0.54
N LEU A 726 -13.96 -40.49 0.16
CA LEU A 726 -13.38 -40.22 -1.16
C LEU A 726 -14.29 -40.73 -2.30
N LYS A 727 -15.03 -41.82 -2.09
CA LYS A 727 -15.98 -42.34 -3.07
C LYS A 727 -17.26 -41.49 -3.15
N ALA A 728 -17.75 -40.97 -2.02
CA ALA A 728 -18.96 -40.15 -1.97
C ALA A 728 -18.83 -38.83 -2.74
N VAL A 729 -17.62 -38.27 -2.78
CA VAL A 729 -17.35 -36.98 -3.44
C VAL A 729 -17.01 -37.10 -4.93
N GLN A 730 -16.95 -38.31 -5.49
CA GLN A 730 -16.67 -38.56 -6.91
C GLN A 730 -17.94 -38.45 -7.78
N VAL A 731 -18.61 -37.30 -7.69
CA VAL A 731 -19.82 -36.97 -8.43
C VAL A 731 -19.56 -35.86 -9.45
N SER A 732 -20.36 -35.83 -10.51
CA SER A 732 -20.19 -34.89 -11.64
C SER A 732 -20.04 -33.42 -11.23
N PRO A 733 -20.84 -32.85 -10.30
CA PRO A 733 -20.71 -31.43 -9.93
C PRO A 733 -19.40 -31.06 -9.24
N ILE A 734 -18.73 -32.04 -8.61
CA ILE A 734 -17.45 -31.85 -7.93
C ILE A 734 -16.33 -32.04 -8.95
N LEU A 735 -16.34 -33.15 -9.69
CA LEU A 735 -15.30 -33.49 -10.65
C LEU A 735 -15.21 -32.47 -11.79
N SER A 736 -16.30 -31.82 -12.20
CA SER A 736 -16.25 -30.75 -13.23
C SER A 736 -15.44 -29.53 -12.79
N GLN A 737 -15.14 -29.38 -11.50
CA GLN A 737 -14.40 -28.23 -10.97
C GLN A 737 -12.88 -28.44 -10.96
N HIS A 738 -12.37 -29.58 -11.43
CA HIS A 738 -10.96 -29.94 -11.26
C HIS A 738 -9.97 -28.93 -11.83
N ARG A 739 -10.38 -28.21 -12.88
CA ARG A 739 -9.58 -27.15 -13.51
C ARG A 739 -9.34 -25.92 -12.63
N LYS A 740 -10.11 -25.73 -11.54
CA LYS A 740 -9.85 -24.65 -10.56
C LYS A 740 -8.52 -24.83 -9.83
N TYR A 741 -8.01 -26.06 -9.75
CA TYR A 741 -6.79 -26.40 -9.03
C TYR A 741 -5.55 -26.48 -9.93
N ALA A 742 -5.57 -25.80 -11.09
CA ALA A 742 -4.47 -25.82 -12.05
C ALA A 742 -3.10 -25.52 -11.41
N LEU A 743 -2.08 -26.22 -11.90
CA LEU A 743 -0.69 -26.12 -11.45
C LEU A 743 0.21 -25.74 -12.63
N LEU A 744 1.06 -24.74 -12.43
CA LEU A 744 2.16 -24.44 -13.32
C LEU A 744 3.20 -25.56 -13.29
N THR A 745 3.99 -25.65 -14.35
CA THR A 745 5.04 -26.66 -14.47
C THR A 745 6.09 -26.45 -13.38
N GLY A 746 6.43 -27.49 -12.62
CA GLY A 746 7.35 -27.38 -11.48
C GLY A 746 6.76 -26.69 -10.23
N GLU A 747 5.45 -26.40 -10.20
CA GLU A 747 4.81 -25.79 -9.04
C GLU A 747 4.67 -26.80 -7.88
N LEU A 748 5.15 -26.39 -6.70
CA LEU A 748 4.95 -27.06 -5.43
C LEU A 748 3.78 -26.40 -4.69
N ARG A 749 2.86 -27.19 -4.13
CA ARG A 749 1.73 -26.70 -3.33
C ARG A 749 1.44 -27.62 -2.16
N GLY A 750 1.27 -27.05 -0.96
CA GLY A 750 0.72 -27.78 0.19
C GLY A 750 -0.78 -28.02 0.02
N VAL A 751 -1.26 -29.22 0.35
CA VAL A 751 -2.65 -29.62 0.13
C VAL A 751 -3.41 -29.81 1.44
N ILE A 752 -2.94 -30.69 2.33
CA ILE A 752 -3.53 -31.02 3.63
C ILE A 752 -2.43 -31.23 4.67
#